data_AF-A0A3N4HUE0-F1
#
_entry.id   AF-A0A3N4HUE0-F1
#
_cell.length_a   1.000
_cell.length_b   1.000
_cell.length_c   1.000
_cell.angle_alpha   90.00
_cell.angle_beta   90.00
_cell.angle_gamma   90.00
#
_symmetry.space_group_name_H-M   'P 1'
#
loop_
_entity.id
_entity.type
_entity.pdbx_description
1 polymer ?
#
loop_
_entity_poly.entity_id
_entity_poly.type
_entity_poly.pdbx_seq_one_letter_code
_entity_poly.pdbx_strand_id
1 'polypeptide(L)'
;MSPEKPEKEDYTVAWICALPHERAVAEEILDEEHSDIDFPLCDGDTNSYTHGRIQKHNIVIASLPQGTPGSISAATAYLNLIRSYPRIRFGLMVGIGAGVPGGPCDVRLGDVVVSKPGASHGEPVGGVWQYDFGTEYTEEFITKGVLNKPPLVLRNALTRMESLHLRKGSQIANYISVMLHDNTIMEKPFARPPAEDDLLFKEGYSHDSDSKGYSDCSKCKRDQTVEPLEARNGKPKIHYGLIASGDKVVRKAAFRQWLRKKNPEVLCIEMEAAGLMDTFPCLIIRGICDYADDHKNDKWQNYAAAAAAAYAKELLENTFKQWTSPEALPAEAVNNGTTTLFCPGLPGAGKSIMSSIVIDHLRNVTVKSDNQHKVVFLYCDYQRKEEQTVEQLFSCLLRQLCSGHSSGIPKPLERLYQRYTKSHAKRNRPPVKEVISVVRNLIQEQGLVYLIIDALDELDEATRRRFVGNLQSLQSELNEAEVVAGKLRLLVTSRSIADISDEFEGCLQLEIRASDTDISKYLSTNMPLQLSKCALRSTDLQELIRRKICEVADGRFILAKHYLKSLADKMTARDIKEALQSFSKVSTDDDNLSRMSEDTINRIEELPIGKQMWAQRVIAWVFYAQRPFQSTMLRDALADVYEYSDSDRDDDVDLMSIFDCLPDLDEVVSLCAGVVVLNQKGNIVQFAHLTMKQHLEDKRFQPKWLRAAQLQIAKTCL
;
A
#
# COMPACT_ATOMS: atom_id res chain seq x y z
N MET A 1 4.36 24.52 -35.94
CA MET A 1 3.19 23.67 -35.68
C MET A 1 2.62 24.14 -34.35
N SER A 2 1.35 24.54 -34.33
CA SER A 2 0.65 24.87 -33.07
C SER A 2 0.73 23.65 -32.14
N PRO A 3 0.88 23.82 -30.82
CA PRO A 3 0.81 22.69 -29.91
C PRO A 3 -0.52 21.96 -30.10
N GLU A 4 -0.46 20.64 -30.24
CA GLU A 4 -1.62 19.78 -30.39
C GLU A 4 -2.50 19.92 -29.13
N LYS A 5 -3.81 20.16 -29.32
CA LYS A 5 -4.73 20.31 -28.18
C LYS A 5 -4.76 18.99 -27.40
N PRO A 6 -4.63 19.01 -26.05
CA PRO A 6 -4.63 17.79 -25.25
C PRO A 6 -5.97 17.07 -25.31
N GLU A 7 -5.94 15.74 -25.40
CA GLU A 7 -7.11 14.88 -25.35
C GLU A 7 -7.55 14.63 -23.90
N LYS A 8 -8.79 14.11 -23.71
CA LYS A 8 -9.36 13.85 -22.39
C LYS A 8 -8.49 12.88 -21.58
N GLU A 9 -7.83 11.96 -22.27
CA GLU A 9 -6.95 10.93 -21.73
C GLU A 9 -5.60 11.47 -21.27
N ASP A 10 -5.20 12.67 -21.69
CA ASP A 10 -3.93 13.27 -21.29
C ASP A 10 -3.96 13.84 -19.86
N TYR A 11 -5.15 14.07 -19.32
CA TYR A 11 -5.35 14.60 -17.98
C TYR A 11 -5.11 13.52 -16.92
N THR A 12 -4.09 13.73 -16.11
CA THR A 12 -3.55 12.71 -15.19
C THR A 12 -3.49 13.15 -13.74
N VAL A 13 -3.77 14.43 -13.47
CA VAL A 13 -3.80 15.00 -12.11
C VAL A 13 -5.16 15.65 -11.88
N ALA A 14 -5.79 15.31 -10.76
CA ALA A 14 -7.01 15.97 -10.31
C ALA A 14 -6.69 17.01 -9.24
N TRP A 15 -7.36 18.15 -9.28
CA TRP A 15 -7.27 19.19 -8.26
C TRP A 15 -8.68 19.53 -7.78
N ILE A 16 -8.97 19.28 -6.50
CA ILE A 16 -10.28 19.54 -5.91
C ILE A 16 -10.20 20.74 -4.98
N CYS A 17 -11.07 21.72 -5.21
CA CYS A 17 -11.27 22.90 -4.35
C CYS A 17 -12.65 22.84 -3.69
N ALA A 18 -12.78 23.38 -2.48
CA ALA A 18 -14.04 23.47 -1.77
C ALA A 18 -14.79 24.78 -2.03
N LEU A 19 -14.07 25.90 -2.17
CA LEU A 19 -14.64 27.24 -2.20
C LEU A 19 -14.29 28.01 -3.49
N PRO A 20 -15.09 29.02 -3.89
CA PRO A 20 -14.86 29.77 -5.12
C PRO A 20 -13.49 30.47 -5.18
N HIS A 21 -13.02 31.05 -4.07
CA HIS A 21 -11.72 31.71 -4.02
C HIS A 21 -10.55 30.71 -4.09
N GLU A 22 -10.75 29.46 -3.66
CA GLU A 22 -9.78 28.37 -3.83
C GLU A 22 -9.72 27.90 -5.28
N ARG A 23 -10.87 27.84 -5.98
CA ARG A 23 -10.92 27.55 -7.42
C ARG A 23 -10.24 28.65 -8.23
N ALA A 24 -10.54 29.91 -7.94
CA ALA A 24 -9.99 31.05 -8.68
C ALA A 24 -8.45 31.06 -8.70
N VAL A 25 -7.81 30.83 -7.55
CA VAL A 25 -6.33 30.74 -7.49
C VAL A 25 -5.78 29.46 -8.11
N ALA A 26 -6.54 28.36 -8.10
CA ALA A 26 -6.12 27.11 -8.74
C ALA A 26 -6.10 27.24 -10.27
N GLU A 27 -7.06 27.99 -10.83
CA GLU A 27 -7.13 28.31 -12.26
C GLU A 27 -6.04 29.30 -12.66
N GLU A 28 -5.88 30.39 -11.90
CA GLU A 28 -4.89 31.43 -12.20
C GLU A 28 -3.44 30.92 -12.11
N ILE A 29 -3.16 29.95 -11.23
CA ILE A 29 -1.78 29.46 -11.04
C ILE A 29 -1.34 28.46 -12.12
N LEU A 30 -2.22 28.06 -13.03
CA LEU A 30 -1.87 27.21 -14.17
C LEU A 30 -0.78 27.90 -15.02
N ASP A 31 0.11 27.11 -15.63
CA ASP A 31 1.04 27.64 -16.65
C ASP A 31 0.31 27.91 -17.97
N GLU A 32 -0.73 27.12 -18.24
CA GLU A 32 -1.59 27.23 -19.40
C GLU A 32 -3.00 26.74 -19.04
N GLU A 33 -4.02 27.55 -19.30
CA GLU A 33 -5.41 27.11 -19.29
C GLU A 33 -5.77 26.58 -20.67
N HIS A 34 -6.32 25.37 -20.73
CA HIS A 34 -6.77 24.77 -21.99
C HIS A 34 -8.21 25.20 -22.29
N SER A 35 -8.36 26.46 -22.72
CA SER A 35 -9.66 27.03 -23.09
C SER A 35 -10.28 26.34 -24.33
N ASP A 36 -11.60 26.41 -24.47
CA ASP A 36 -12.39 25.81 -25.56
C ASP A 36 -12.38 24.26 -25.61
N ILE A 37 -12.22 23.62 -24.45
CA ILE A 37 -12.34 22.18 -24.30
C ILE A 37 -13.61 21.86 -23.51
N ASP A 38 -14.61 21.30 -24.19
CA ASP A 38 -15.82 20.76 -23.56
C ASP A 38 -15.91 19.27 -23.90
N PHE A 39 -15.27 18.45 -23.05
CA PHE A 39 -15.32 17.00 -23.24
C PHE A 39 -16.67 16.45 -22.79
N PRO A 40 -17.26 15.49 -23.52
CA PRO A 40 -18.48 14.84 -23.09
C PRO A 40 -18.26 14.16 -21.73
N LEU A 41 -19.09 14.51 -20.75
CA LEU A 41 -19.07 13.91 -19.41
C LEU A 41 -19.89 12.61 -19.38
N CYS A 42 -19.58 11.73 -18.44
CA CYS A 42 -20.40 10.53 -18.23
C CYS A 42 -21.79 10.90 -17.70
N ASP A 43 -22.80 10.09 -18.04
CA ASP A 43 -24.17 10.30 -17.57
C ASP A 43 -24.24 10.45 -16.03
N GLY A 44 -24.85 11.55 -15.59
CA GLY A 44 -25.03 11.90 -14.18
C GLY A 44 -23.84 12.61 -13.53
N ASP A 45 -22.77 12.89 -14.26
CA ASP A 45 -21.73 13.80 -13.78
C ASP A 45 -22.21 15.26 -13.89
N THR A 46 -22.31 15.92 -12.73
CA THR A 46 -22.80 17.29 -12.58
C THR A 46 -21.69 18.27 -12.20
N ASN A 47 -20.44 17.84 -12.15
CA ASN A 47 -19.33 18.72 -11.81
C ASN A 47 -19.05 19.72 -12.93
N SER A 48 -18.51 20.88 -12.53
CA SER A 48 -17.88 21.83 -13.45
C SER A 48 -16.36 21.68 -13.40
N TYR A 49 -15.76 21.48 -14.57
CA TYR A 49 -14.33 21.27 -14.74
C TYR A 49 -13.64 22.45 -15.39
N THR A 50 -12.40 22.70 -14.98
CA THR A 50 -11.44 23.54 -15.69
C THR A 50 -10.22 22.70 -16.04
N HIS A 51 -9.69 22.89 -17.24
CA HIS A 51 -8.58 22.11 -17.77
C HIS A 51 -7.36 23.00 -17.93
N GLY A 52 -6.20 22.49 -17.56
CA GLY A 52 -4.97 23.22 -17.80
C GLY A 52 -3.73 22.38 -17.58
N ARG A 53 -2.61 23.07 -17.46
CA ARG A 53 -1.29 22.48 -17.33
C ARG A 53 -0.47 23.20 -16.28
N ILE A 54 0.23 22.43 -15.46
CA ILE A 54 1.38 22.90 -14.68
C ILE A 54 2.57 22.04 -15.06
N GLN A 55 3.58 22.68 -15.62
CA GLN A 55 4.79 22.09 -16.17
C GLN A 55 4.45 20.97 -17.16
N LYS A 56 4.60 19.73 -16.69
CA LYS A 56 4.45 18.50 -17.47
C LYS A 56 3.19 17.70 -17.14
N HIS A 57 2.34 18.25 -16.27
CA HIS A 57 1.11 17.64 -15.79
C HIS A 57 -0.10 18.37 -16.38
N ASN A 58 -0.96 17.64 -17.08
CA ASN A 58 -2.29 18.12 -17.44
C ASN A 58 -3.24 17.85 -16.28
N ILE A 59 -3.94 18.90 -15.85
CA ILE A 59 -4.71 18.97 -14.61
C ILE A 59 -6.18 19.21 -14.94
N VAL A 60 -7.04 18.49 -14.24
CA VAL A 60 -8.49 18.75 -14.19
C VAL A 60 -8.83 19.31 -12.82
N ILE A 61 -9.31 20.56 -12.79
CA ILE A 61 -9.77 21.23 -11.59
C ILE A 61 -11.27 21.03 -11.46
N ALA A 62 -11.74 20.64 -10.27
CA ALA A 62 -13.16 20.56 -9.93
C ALA A 62 -13.44 21.25 -8.60
N SER A 63 -14.70 21.60 -8.36
CA SER A 63 -15.13 22.23 -7.12
C SER A 63 -16.31 21.53 -6.50
N LEU A 64 -16.43 21.63 -5.18
CA LEU A 64 -17.62 21.19 -4.47
C LEU A 64 -18.85 22.02 -4.88
N PRO A 65 -20.06 21.46 -4.80
CA PRO A 65 -21.28 22.23 -4.98
C PRO A 65 -21.37 23.39 -3.97
N GLN A 66 -21.82 24.55 -4.45
CA GLN A 66 -21.91 25.75 -3.64
C GLN A 66 -22.83 25.53 -2.42
N GLY A 67 -22.36 25.94 -1.24
CA GLY A 67 -23.14 25.90 0.00
C GLY A 67 -23.16 24.55 0.72
N THR A 68 -22.51 23.51 0.18
CA THR A 68 -22.45 22.17 0.80
C THR A 68 -21.00 21.65 0.92
N PRO A 69 -20.09 22.36 1.64
CA PRO A 69 -18.77 21.80 1.97
C PRO A 69 -18.92 20.57 2.86
N GLY A 70 -17.88 19.74 2.93
CA GLY A 70 -17.87 18.53 3.75
C GLY A 70 -17.39 17.28 3.04
N SER A 71 -17.17 16.23 3.82
CA SER A 71 -16.61 14.95 3.38
C SER A 71 -17.43 14.27 2.27
N ILE A 72 -18.76 14.28 2.36
CA ILE A 72 -19.67 13.66 1.39
C ILE A 72 -19.58 14.34 0.02
N SER A 73 -19.67 15.68 0.00
CA SER A 73 -19.59 16.44 -1.26
C SER A 73 -18.24 16.25 -1.93
N ALA A 74 -17.16 16.15 -1.14
CA ALA A 74 -15.82 15.88 -1.65
C ALA A 74 -15.74 14.50 -2.31
N ALA A 75 -16.25 13.47 -1.64
CA ALA A 75 -16.32 12.12 -2.20
C ALA A 75 -17.15 12.09 -3.50
N THR A 76 -18.31 12.76 -3.54
CA THR A 76 -19.14 12.83 -4.74
C THR A 76 -18.45 13.55 -5.89
N ALA A 77 -17.84 14.71 -5.64
CA ALA A 77 -17.11 15.46 -6.66
C ALA A 77 -15.96 14.63 -7.23
N TYR A 78 -15.20 13.94 -6.37
CA TYR A 78 -14.14 13.04 -6.79
C TYR A 78 -14.65 11.86 -7.63
N LEU A 79 -15.70 11.16 -7.18
CA LEU A 79 -16.25 9.99 -7.88
C LEU A 79 -16.75 10.35 -9.28
N ASN A 80 -17.41 11.49 -9.42
CA ASN A 80 -17.82 12.02 -10.72
C ASN A 80 -16.60 12.34 -11.61
N LEU A 81 -15.57 13.00 -11.04
CA LEU A 81 -14.31 13.30 -11.73
C LEU A 81 -13.64 12.05 -12.29
N ILE A 82 -13.43 11.00 -11.50
CA ILE A 82 -12.73 9.81 -12.00
C ILE A 82 -13.55 8.98 -12.98
N ARG A 83 -14.89 9.11 -12.95
CA ARG A 83 -15.76 8.49 -13.96
C ARG A 83 -15.57 9.18 -15.31
N SER A 84 -15.58 10.50 -15.33
CA SER A 84 -15.38 11.27 -16.56
C SER A 84 -13.91 11.30 -17.01
N TYR A 85 -12.93 11.26 -16.11
CA TYR A 85 -11.49 11.33 -16.40
C TYR A 85 -10.77 10.06 -15.92
N PRO A 86 -10.80 8.99 -16.72
CA PRO A 86 -10.34 7.66 -16.31
C PRO A 86 -8.81 7.56 -16.10
N ARG A 87 -8.03 8.50 -16.65
CA ARG A 87 -6.56 8.51 -16.63
C ARG A 87 -5.96 9.27 -15.44
N ILE A 88 -6.78 9.79 -14.53
CA ILE A 88 -6.32 10.44 -13.29
C ILE A 88 -5.54 9.45 -12.42
N ARG A 89 -4.29 9.82 -12.12
CA ARG A 89 -3.31 8.96 -11.42
C ARG A 89 -3.26 9.27 -9.93
N PHE A 90 -3.29 10.55 -9.60
CA PHE A 90 -3.35 11.08 -8.26
C PHE A 90 -4.06 12.42 -8.30
N GLY A 91 -4.35 12.98 -7.14
CA GLY A 91 -4.74 14.38 -7.10
C GLY A 91 -4.36 15.12 -5.85
N LEU A 92 -4.81 16.35 -5.77
CA LEU A 92 -4.56 17.28 -4.70
C LEU A 92 -5.92 17.78 -4.21
N MET A 93 -6.10 17.82 -2.90
CA MET A 93 -7.13 18.66 -2.31
C MET A 93 -6.45 19.89 -1.74
N VAL A 94 -6.71 21.03 -2.38
CA VAL A 94 -6.06 22.29 -2.05
C VAL A 94 -7.11 23.28 -1.63
N GLY A 95 -6.91 23.90 -0.49
CA GLY A 95 -7.84 24.89 0.02
C GLY A 95 -7.35 25.55 1.29
N ILE A 96 -8.27 26.12 2.05
CA ILE A 96 -8.00 26.76 3.33
C ILE A 96 -8.29 25.82 4.50
N GLY A 97 -7.66 26.08 5.64
CA GLY A 97 -7.90 25.37 6.89
C GLY A 97 -7.56 26.23 8.09
N ALA A 98 -7.94 25.75 9.26
CA ALA A 98 -7.67 26.43 10.53
C ALA A 98 -6.38 25.90 11.18
N GLY A 99 -5.48 26.79 11.58
CA GLY A 99 -4.20 26.46 12.18
C GLY A 99 -4.33 26.01 13.63
N VAL A 100 -3.48 25.06 14.04
CA VAL A 100 -3.39 24.56 15.41
C VAL A 100 -2.01 24.91 16.00
N PRO A 101 -1.83 26.15 16.50
CA PRO A 101 -0.54 26.60 17.01
C PRO A 101 -0.18 25.95 18.35
N GLY A 102 1.12 25.66 18.56
CA GLY A 102 1.68 25.20 19.85
C GLY A 102 2.77 24.13 19.72
N GLY A 103 3.41 23.77 20.83
CA GLY A 103 4.54 22.84 20.85
C GLY A 103 5.74 23.41 20.06
N PRO A 104 6.53 22.59 19.34
CA PRO A 104 7.61 23.08 18.48
C PRO A 104 7.11 23.71 17.16
N CYS A 105 5.81 23.59 16.83
CA CYS A 105 5.24 24.03 15.56
C CYS A 105 4.34 25.26 15.76
N ASP A 106 4.89 26.44 15.48
CA ASP A 106 4.17 27.71 15.49
C ASP A 106 3.46 27.93 14.14
N VAL A 107 2.29 27.32 13.94
CA VAL A 107 1.47 27.49 12.74
C VAL A 107 0.77 28.86 12.79
N ARG A 108 0.98 29.71 11.77
CA ARG A 108 0.47 31.09 11.72
C ARG A 108 -0.40 31.38 10.50
N LEU A 109 -1.15 32.49 10.52
CA LEU A 109 -1.99 32.88 9.39
C LEU A 109 -1.15 33.11 8.12
N GLY A 110 -1.62 32.57 7.00
CA GLY A 110 -0.93 32.57 5.73
C GLY A 110 0.21 31.55 5.60
N ASP A 111 0.49 30.74 6.62
CA ASP A 111 1.33 29.54 6.49
C ASP A 111 0.60 28.44 5.68
N VAL A 112 1.34 27.42 5.24
CA VAL A 112 0.81 26.26 4.53
C VAL A 112 1.05 25.00 5.36
N VAL A 113 0.01 24.21 5.60
CA VAL A 113 0.10 22.88 6.21
C VAL A 113 -0.13 21.81 5.14
N VAL A 114 0.76 20.82 5.10
CA VAL A 114 0.74 19.74 4.13
C VAL A 114 0.61 18.42 4.87
N SER A 115 -0.38 17.60 4.49
CA SER A 115 -0.62 16.31 5.14
C SER A 115 0.60 15.38 4.98
N LYS A 116 1.23 14.98 6.09
CA LYS A 116 2.38 14.07 6.08
C LYS A 116 2.11 12.84 6.96
N PRO A 117 2.26 11.62 6.44
CA PRO A 117 2.21 10.42 7.28
C PRO A 117 3.29 10.46 8.35
N GLY A 118 2.94 9.98 9.54
CA GLY A 118 3.83 10.00 10.71
C GLY A 118 3.42 8.96 11.73
N ALA A 119 3.74 9.22 12.99
CA ALA A 119 3.26 8.44 14.12
C ALA A 119 2.67 9.37 15.18
N SER A 120 1.54 9.01 15.75
CA SER A 120 0.91 9.70 16.89
C SER A 120 0.76 8.70 18.02
N HIS A 121 1.29 9.02 19.21
CA HIS A 121 1.30 8.11 20.37
C HIS A 121 1.87 6.71 20.06
N GLY A 122 2.84 6.63 19.15
CA GLY A 122 3.45 5.37 18.71
C GLY A 122 2.69 4.64 17.60
N GLU A 123 1.47 5.06 17.25
CA GLU A 123 0.66 4.45 16.20
C GLU A 123 0.83 5.18 14.86
N PRO A 124 0.92 4.46 13.73
CA PRO A 124 1.08 5.08 12.42
C PRO A 124 -0.17 5.86 11.99
N VAL A 125 0.01 7.09 11.51
CA VAL A 125 -1.07 7.92 10.97
C VAL A 125 -0.89 8.19 9.46
N GLY A 126 -2.02 8.28 8.74
CA GLY A 126 -2.08 8.46 7.29
C GLY A 126 -1.64 9.84 6.79
N GLY A 127 -1.58 10.83 7.67
CA GLY A 127 -1.41 12.25 7.35
C GLY A 127 -2.71 13.06 7.45
N VAL A 128 -3.85 12.36 7.51
CA VAL A 128 -5.16 12.91 7.88
C VAL A 128 -5.75 12.06 9.01
N TRP A 129 -6.39 12.72 9.98
CA TRP A 129 -7.08 12.09 11.09
C TRP A 129 -8.54 12.52 11.12
N GLN A 130 -9.46 11.58 10.91
CA GLN A 130 -10.89 11.86 11.03
C GLN A 130 -11.27 11.87 12.52
N TYR A 131 -11.40 13.07 13.10
CA TYR A 131 -11.54 13.22 14.55
C TYR A 131 -12.97 12.96 15.06
N ASP A 132 -13.96 12.93 14.17
CA ASP A 132 -15.38 12.77 14.50
C ASP A 132 -15.94 11.39 14.14
N PHE A 133 -15.11 10.46 13.65
CA PHE A 133 -15.50 9.09 13.34
C PHE A 133 -15.00 8.12 14.40
N GLY A 134 -15.92 7.58 15.20
CA GLY A 134 -15.57 6.82 16.39
C GLY A 134 -16.77 6.36 17.20
N THR A 135 -16.50 5.75 18.34
CA THR A 135 -17.53 5.41 19.34
C THR A 135 -17.48 6.43 20.46
N GLU A 136 -18.64 6.99 20.81
CA GLU A 136 -18.82 7.80 22.01
C GLU A 136 -19.15 6.89 23.21
N TYR A 137 -18.29 6.92 24.22
CA TYR A 137 -18.50 6.28 25.52
C TYR A 137 -18.83 7.35 26.56
N THR A 138 -19.32 6.93 27.73
CA THR A 138 -19.77 7.82 28.82
C THR A 138 -18.75 8.87 29.21
N GLU A 139 -17.44 8.56 29.15
CA GLU A 139 -16.36 9.44 29.57
C GLU A 139 -15.38 9.80 28.44
N GLU A 140 -15.46 9.16 27.28
CA GLU A 140 -14.52 9.40 26.19
C GLU A 140 -15.06 9.10 24.79
N PHE A 141 -14.51 9.82 23.80
CA PHE A 141 -14.66 9.49 22.40
C PHE A 141 -13.40 8.76 21.91
N ILE A 142 -13.59 7.57 21.33
CA ILE A 142 -12.51 6.77 20.73
C ILE A 142 -12.69 6.77 19.21
N THR A 143 -11.73 7.36 18.49
CA THR A 143 -11.71 7.37 17.03
C THR A 143 -11.47 5.98 16.46
N LYS A 144 -12.12 5.65 15.34
CA LYS A 144 -12.00 4.35 14.68
C LYS A 144 -11.22 4.46 13.37
N GLY A 145 -10.30 3.52 13.17
CA GLY A 145 -9.58 3.35 11.91
C GLY A 145 -8.45 4.37 11.69
N VAL A 146 -7.70 4.13 10.62
CA VAL A 146 -6.62 5.00 10.14
C VAL A 146 -6.86 5.21 8.65
N LEU A 147 -6.97 6.47 8.24
CA LEU A 147 -7.13 6.81 6.83
C LEU A 147 -5.85 6.49 6.04
N ASN A 148 -6.01 6.21 4.75
CA ASN A 148 -4.91 5.91 3.84
C ASN A 148 -3.84 7.02 3.79
N LYS A 149 -2.65 6.64 3.30
CA LYS A 149 -1.52 7.56 3.10
C LYS A 149 -1.54 8.14 1.68
N PRO A 150 -1.04 9.37 1.46
CA PRO A 150 -0.82 9.89 0.12
C PRO A 150 0.01 8.91 -0.74
N PRO A 151 -0.25 8.86 -2.07
CA PRO A 151 0.45 7.96 -2.97
C PRO A 151 1.95 8.21 -2.94
N LEU A 152 2.73 7.17 -3.23
CA LEU A 152 4.19 7.20 -3.09
C LEU A 152 4.85 8.31 -3.93
N VAL A 153 4.28 8.64 -5.10
CA VAL A 153 4.76 9.74 -5.95
C VAL A 153 4.72 11.09 -5.23
N LEU A 154 3.64 11.39 -4.51
CA LEU A 154 3.49 12.62 -3.74
C LEU A 154 4.41 12.58 -2.52
N ARG A 155 4.51 11.45 -1.81
CA ARG A 155 5.42 11.32 -0.66
C ARG A 155 6.90 11.49 -1.04
N ASN A 156 7.33 10.95 -2.19
CA ASN A 156 8.68 11.17 -2.70
C ASN A 156 8.90 12.64 -3.08
N ALA A 157 7.89 13.30 -3.65
CA ALA A 157 7.95 14.72 -3.95
C ALA A 157 8.04 15.56 -2.66
N LEU A 158 7.34 15.21 -1.58
CA LEU A 158 7.48 15.88 -0.27
C LEU A 158 8.92 15.82 0.25
N THR A 159 9.56 14.64 0.22
CA THR A 159 10.97 14.50 0.63
C THR A 159 11.90 15.39 -0.20
N ARG A 160 11.65 15.47 -1.51
CA ARG A 160 12.41 16.37 -2.40
C ARG A 160 12.15 17.83 -2.08
N MET A 161 10.90 18.22 -1.83
CA MET A 161 10.50 19.58 -1.47
C MET A 161 11.17 20.01 -0.16
N GLU A 162 11.13 19.18 0.88
CA GLU A 162 11.81 19.45 2.16
C GLU A 162 13.32 19.70 1.93
N SER A 163 13.97 18.86 1.11
CA SER A 163 15.38 19.05 0.75
C SER A 163 15.66 20.34 -0.02
N LEU A 164 14.77 20.71 -0.95
CA LEU A 164 14.89 21.94 -1.73
C LEU A 164 14.68 23.19 -0.87
N HIS A 165 13.70 23.18 0.03
CA HIS A 165 13.42 24.30 0.92
C HIS A 165 14.57 24.56 1.90
N LEU A 166 15.22 23.51 2.39
CA LEU A 166 16.44 23.63 3.21
C LEU A 166 17.61 24.25 2.42
N ARG A 167 17.73 23.96 1.12
CA ARG A 167 18.87 24.40 0.30
C ARG A 167 18.67 25.74 -0.40
N LYS A 168 17.45 26.03 -0.85
CA LYS A 168 17.12 27.12 -1.79
C LYS A 168 15.96 28.00 -1.32
N GLY A 169 15.24 27.60 -0.26
CA GLY A 169 13.99 28.23 0.13
C GLY A 169 12.81 27.86 -0.78
N SER A 170 11.60 28.25 -0.37
CA SER A 170 10.36 28.02 -1.13
C SER A 170 10.11 29.10 -2.18
N GLN A 171 9.44 28.71 -3.27
CA GLN A 171 9.01 29.59 -4.34
C GLN A 171 7.58 30.15 -4.16
N ILE A 172 6.86 29.78 -3.10
CA ILE A 172 5.46 30.22 -2.86
C ILE A 172 5.29 31.73 -3.05
N ALA A 173 6.13 32.54 -2.38
CA ALA A 173 6.03 34.00 -2.45
C ALA A 173 6.27 34.54 -3.86
N ASN A 174 7.13 33.88 -4.65
CA ASN A 174 7.39 34.27 -6.04
C ASN A 174 6.18 33.94 -6.92
N TYR A 175 5.59 32.75 -6.79
CA TYR A 175 4.40 32.38 -7.55
C TYR A 175 3.21 33.30 -7.26
N ILE A 176 2.97 33.64 -5.98
CA ILE A 176 1.93 34.61 -5.62
C ILE A 176 2.25 35.98 -6.23
N SER A 177 3.50 36.44 -6.16
CA SER A 177 3.88 37.74 -6.72
C SER A 177 3.67 37.82 -8.24
N VAL A 178 3.96 36.74 -8.97
CA VAL A 178 3.72 36.65 -10.42
C VAL A 178 2.22 36.66 -10.70
N MET A 179 1.46 35.81 -10.01
CA MET A 179 0.00 35.72 -10.13
C MET A 179 -0.69 37.10 -9.92
N LEU A 180 -0.31 37.83 -8.87
CA LEU A 180 -0.87 39.15 -8.57
C LEU A 180 -0.43 40.24 -9.56
N HIS A 181 0.76 40.11 -10.14
CA HIS A 181 1.26 41.04 -11.14
C HIS A 181 0.54 40.86 -12.48
N ASP A 182 0.34 39.60 -12.90
CA ASP A 182 -0.23 39.27 -14.19
C ASP A 182 -1.76 39.46 -14.19
N ASN A 183 -2.43 39.27 -13.04
CA ASN A 183 -3.87 39.50 -12.89
C ASN A 183 -4.22 40.64 -11.91
N THR A 184 -4.37 41.84 -12.46
CA THR A 184 -4.73 43.07 -11.71
C THR A 184 -6.06 43.00 -10.96
N ILE A 185 -6.99 42.10 -11.35
CA ILE A 185 -8.25 41.89 -10.62
C ILE A 185 -7.98 41.20 -9.28
N MET A 186 -6.99 40.28 -9.24
CA MET A 186 -6.62 39.53 -8.05
C MET A 186 -5.62 40.27 -7.15
N GLU A 187 -4.89 41.26 -7.69
CA GLU A 187 -3.82 42.00 -7.01
C GLU A 187 -4.22 42.44 -5.58
N LYS A 188 -5.32 43.20 -5.45
CA LYS A 188 -5.80 43.71 -4.16
C LYS A 188 -6.47 42.65 -3.27
N PRO A 189 -7.45 41.85 -3.76
CA PRO A 189 -8.19 40.92 -2.89
C PRO A 189 -7.37 39.70 -2.42
N PHE A 190 -6.30 39.32 -3.13
CA PHE A 190 -5.43 38.19 -2.77
C PHE A 190 -4.07 38.62 -2.22
N ALA A 191 -3.82 39.93 -2.08
CA ALA A 191 -2.63 40.45 -1.41
C ALA A 191 -2.51 39.93 0.02
N ARG A 192 -1.27 39.72 0.46
CA ARG A 192 -0.99 39.33 1.85
C ARG A 192 -1.50 40.40 2.82
N PRO A 193 -2.34 40.03 3.81
CA PRO A 193 -2.68 40.95 4.88
C PRO A 193 -1.44 41.42 5.68
N PRO A 194 -1.47 42.64 6.24
CA PRO A 194 -0.43 43.12 7.16
C PRO A 194 -0.11 42.13 8.28
N ALA A 195 1.16 42.08 8.71
CA ALA A 195 1.59 41.16 9.77
C ALA A 195 0.88 41.41 11.11
N GLU A 196 0.44 42.65 11.37
CA GLU A 196 -0.34 43.04 12.55
C GLU A 196 -1.78 42.50 12.58
N ASP A 197 -2.22 41.85 11.49
CA ASP A 197 -3.49 41.14 11.39
C ASP A 197 -3.37 39.64 11.68
N ASP A 198 -2.15 39.15 11.95
CA ASP A 198 -1.92 37.81 12.46
C ASP A 198 -2.16 37.76 13.98
N LEU A 199 -3.44 37.66 14.37
CA LEU A 199 -3.87 37.75 15.76
C LEU A 199 -4.17 36.38 16.35
N LEU A 200 -3.14 35.76 16.93
CA LEU A 200 -3.30 34.60 17.80
C LEU A 200 -3.48 35.06 19.24
N PHE A 201 -4.64 34.80 19.85
CA PHE A 201 -4.91 35.17 21.25
C PHE A 201 -4.44 34.10 22.24
N LYS A 202 -4.11 34.55 23.45
CA LYS A 202 -3.76 33.69 24.59
C LYS A 202 -4.90 32.75 24.95
N GLU A 203 -4.54 31.59 25.47
CA GLU A 203 -5.51 30.60 25.91
C GLU A 203 -6.45 31.16 26.98
N GLY A 204 -7.76 31.01 26.78
CA GLY A 204 -8.78 31.49 27.71
C GLY A 204 -9.19 32.96 27.55
N TYR A 205 -8.54 33.72 26.66
CA TYR A 205 -9.05 35.02 26.25
C TYR A 205 -10.21 34.81 25.27
N SER A 206 -11.42 35.22 25.68
CA SER A 206 -12.62 35.15 24.86
C SER A 206 -12.95 36.52 24.27
N HIS A 207 -13.56 36.50 23.10
CA HIS A 207 -14.09 37.70 22.47
C HIS A 207 -15.19 38.32 23.36
N ASP A 208 -15.07 39.61 23.66
CA ASP A 208 -15.98 40.33 24.57
C ASP A 208 -17.24 40.80 23.82
N SER A 209 -18.10 39.86 23.40
CA SER A 209 -19.48 40.16 22.99
C SER A 209 -20.30 38.90 22.74
N ASP A 210 -21.56 38.90 23.20
CA ASP A 210 -22.65 37.96 22.87
C ASP A 210 -23.06 37.97 21.37
N SER A 211 -22.23 38.49 20.47
CA SER A 211 -22.55 38.56 19.05
C SER A 211 -22.30 37.21 18.39
N LYS A 212 -23.39 36.50 18.06
CA LYS A 212 -23.37 35.35 17.15
C LYS A 212 -23.07 35.84 15.71
N GLY A 213 -21.83 36.24 15.42
CA GLY A 213 -21.46 36.79 14.11
C GLY A 213 -20.02 37.29 14.02
N TYR A 214 -19.55 37.51 12.78
CA TYR A 214 -18.24 38.05 12.43
C TYR A 214 -17.85 39.25 13.28
N SER A 215 -16.69 39.17 13.93
CA SER A 215 -16.06 40.33 14.57
C SER A 215 -14.68 40.55 13.95
N ASP A 216 -14.36 41.81 13.70
CA ASP A 216 -13.07 42.25 13.16
C ASP A 216 -11.96 42.31 14.22
N CYS A 217 -12.24 41.79 15.43
CA CYS A 217 -11.37 41.85 16.62
C CYS A 217 -10.84 43.26 16.94
N SER A 218 -11.49 44.32 16.42
CA SER A 218 -11.06 45.71 16.63
C SER A 218 -11.13 46.15 18.10
N LYS A 219 -12.03 45.53 18.86
CA LYS A 219 -12.24 45.77 20.30
C LYS A 219 -11.47 44.81 21.20
N CYS A 220 -10.82 43.79 20.63
CA CYS A 220 -10.02 42.84 21.41
C CYS A 220 -8.72 43.48 21.89
N LYS A 221 -8.29 43.11 23.09
CA LYS A 221 -7.09 43.68 23.71
C LYS A 221 -5.84 43.08 23.08
N ARG A 222 -5.04 43.92 22.43
CA ARG A 222 -3.82 43.50 21.70
C ARG A 222 -2.72 42.95 22.62
N ASP A 223 -2.71 43.29 23.91
CA ASP A 223 -1.79 42.70 24.90
C ASP A 223 -2.10 41.23 25.25
N GLN A 224 -3.25 40.71 24.76
CA GLN A 224 -3.66 39.32 24.89
C GLN A 224 -3.24 38.47 23.68
N THR A 225 -2.52 39.03 22.70
CA THR A 225 -1.97 38.23 21.60
C THR A 225 -0.68 37.51 22.00
N VAL A 226 -0.38 36.44 21.27
CA VAL A 226 0.82 35.61 21.41
C VAL A 226 1.76 35.97 20.27
N GLU A 227 2.91 36.52 20.61
CA GLU A 227 3.97 36.82 19.64
C GLU A 227 4.42 35.54 18.90
N PRO A 228 4.80 35.63 17.61
CA PRO A 228 5.42 34.52 16.89
C PRO A 228 6.67 33.98 17.58
N LEU A 229 6.91 32.67 17.53
CA LEU A 229 8.12 32.07 18.12
C LEU A 229 9.41 32.49 17.38
N GLU A 230 9.28 32.85 16.10
CA GLU A 230 10.37 33.28 15.23
C GLU A 230 9.95 34.53 14.45
N ALA A 231 10.89 35.45 14.21
CA ALA A 231 10.63 36.64 13.40
C ALA A 231 10.20 36.23 11.98
N ARG A 232 9.01 36.68 11.56
CA ARG A 232 8.44 36.37 10.25
C ARG A 232 8.89 37.43 9.24
N ASN A 233 9.52 36.98 8.15
CA ASN A 233 10.00 37.83 7.05
C ASN A 233 8.94 38.08 5.97
N GLY A 234 7.65 38.06 6.33
CA GLY A 234 6.54 38.27 5.39
C GLY A 234 6.35 37.16 4.35
N LYS A 235 6.98 35.98 4.53
CA LYS A 235 6.80 34.79 3.65
C LYS A 235 6.04 33.68 4.38
N PRO A 236 5.20 32.88 3.69
CA PRO A 236 4.57 31.69 4.26
C PRO A 236 5.62 30.67 4.75
N LYS A 237 5.41 30.09 5.92
CA LYS A 237 6.14 28.89 6.36
C LYS A 237 5.35 27.65 5.98
N ILE A 238 6.07 26.58 5.64
CA ILE A 238 5.47 25.29 5.29
C ILE A 238 5.64 24.36 6.47
N HIS A 239 4.55 23.74 6.90
CA HIS A 239 4.51 22.78 7.98
C HIS A 239 4.02 21.44 7.44
N TYR A 240 4.73 20.37 7.78
CA TYR A 240 4.38 19.02 7.37
C TYR A 240 3.91 18.25 8.60
N GLY A 241 2.65 17.83 8.61
CA GLY A 241 2.09 17.17 9.79
C GLY A 241 0.69 16.64 9.58
N LEU A 242 0.02 16.36 10.69
CA LEU A 242 -1.30 15.76 10.68
C LEU A 242 -2.39 16.82 10.48
N ILE A 243 -3.33 16.54 9.59
CA ILE A 243 -4.51 17.36 9.37
C ILE A 243 -5.73 16.65 9.99
N ALA A 244 -6.42 17.32 10.90
CA ALA A 244 -7.65 16.83 11.50
C ALA A 244 -8.84 17.19 10.60
N SER A 245 -9.61 16.18 10.21
CA SER A 245 -10.73 16.31 9.27
C SER A 245 -12.04 15.91 9.94
N GLY A 246 -13.11 16.68 9.73
CA GLY A 246 -14.45 16.34 10.21
C GLY A 246 -15.50 17.35 9.76
N ASP A 247 -16.78 16.98 9.83
CA ASP A 247 -17.87 17.76 9.22
C ASP A 247 -18.33 18.97 10.08
N LYS A 248 -17.54 19.35 11.10
CA LYS A 248 -17.89 20.44 12.04
C LYS A 248 -16.95 21.64 11.86
N VAL A 249 -17.51 22.82 11.64
CA VAL A 249 -16.75 24.09 11.73
C VAL A 249 -16.35 24.32 13.19
N VAL A 250 -15.05 24.34 13.46
CA VAL A 250 -14.52 24.61 14.80
C VAL A 250 -14.37 26.12 15.03
N ARG A 251 -15.04 26.65 16.06
CA ARG A 251 -14.99 28.06 16.51
C ARG A 251 -14.73 28.21 18.01
N LYS A 252 -14.15 27.19 18.65
CA LYS A 252 -13.91 27.19 20.09
C LYS A 252 -12.48 26.75 20.34
N ALA A 253 -11.66 27.66 20.89
CA ALA A 253 -10.28 27.37 21.27
C ALA A 253 -10.18 26.12 22.15
N ALA A 254 -11.14 25.91 23.06
CA ALA A 254 -11.19 24.70 23.90
C ALA A 254 -11.32 23.39 23.10
N PHE A 255 -12.09 23.37 22.00
CA PHE A 255 -12.21 22.19 21.15
C PHE A 255 -10.94 21.95 20.33
N ARG A 256 -10.33 23.01 19.78
CA ARG A 256 -9.00 22.95 19.16
C ARG A 256 -7.96 22.37 20.12
N GLN A 257 -7.95 22.83 21.37
CA GLN A 257 -7.07 22.30 22.41
C GLN A 257 -7.36 20.84 22.73
N TRP A 258 -8.64 20.45 22.78
CA TRP A 258 -9.01 19.05 22.97
C TRP A 258 -8.46 18.16 21.85
N LEU A 259 -8.60 18.57 20.58
CA LEU A 259 -8.02 17.86 19.43
C LEU A 259 -6.51 17.71 19.56
N ARG A 260 -5.83 18.80 19.92
CA ARG A 260 -4.37 18.82 20.13
C ARG A 260 -3.93 17.93 21.29
N LYS A 261 -4.68 17.90 22.39
CA LYS A 261 -4.40 17.00 23.53
C LYS A 261 -4.56 15.54 23.14
N LYS A 262 -5.60 15.23 22.35
CA LYS A 262 -5.82 13.88 21.82
C LYS A 262 -4.73 13.48 20.83
N ASN A 263 -4.28 14.40 19.98
CA ASN A 263 -3.25 14.14 18.99
C ASN A 263 -2.29 15.34 18.83
N PRO A 264 -1.11 15.30 19.49
CA PRO A 264 -0.16 16.41 19.51
C PRO A 264 0.41 16.82 18.15
N GLU A 265 0.32 15.93 17.15
CA GLU A 265 0.84 16.12 15.79
C GLU A 265 -0.13 16.91 14.89
N VAL A 266 -1.35 17.22 15.36
CA VAL A 266 -2.33 17.99 14.59
C VAL A 266 -1.88 19.44 14.43
N LEU A 267 -1.77 19.87 13.17
CA LEU A 267 -1.34 21.22 12.79
C LEU A 267 -2.45 22.04 12.12
N CYS A 268 -3.47 21.36 11.56
CA CYS A 268 -4.54 21.98 10.80
C CYS A 268 -5.87 21.26 11.04
N ILE A 269 -6.99 22.00 11.00
CA ILE A 269 -8.36 21.48 11.02
C ILE A 269 -9.07 21.91 9.73
N GLU A 270 -9.74 20.98 9.05
CA GLU A 270 -10.55 21.21 7.84
C GLU A 270 -11.73 20.22 7.75
N MET A 271 -12.53 20.28 6.69
CA MET A 271 -13.84 19.61 6.64
C MET A 271 -14.04 18.57 5.54
N GLU A 272 -13.07 18.34 4.66
CA GLU A 272 -13.31 17.55 3.45
C GLU A 272 -12.46 16.30 3.32
N ALA A 273 -11.20 16.34 3.77
CA ALA A 273 -10.21 15.32 3.44
C ALA A 273 -10.60 13.90 3.87
N ALA A 274 -11.31 13.73 4.99
CA ALA A 274 -11.76 12.43 5.48
C ALA A 274 -12.58 11.64 4.44
N GLY A 275 -13.40 12.32 3.63
CA GLY A 275 -14.20 11.67 2.59
C GLY A 275 -13.39 11.21 1.38
N LEU A 276 -12.16 11.71 1.23
CA LEU A 276 -11.31 11.46 0.08
C LEU A 276 -10.22 10.43 0.35
N MET A 277 -9.56 10.47 1.50
CA MET A 277 -8.27 9.80 1.70
C MET A 277 -8.28 8.30 1.39
N ASP A 278 -9.37 7.58 1.66
CA ASP A 278 -9.45 6.15 1.42
C ASP A 278 -9.72 5.74 -0.04
N THR A 279 -10.29 6.64 -0.85
CA THR A 279 -10.72 6.35 -2.23
C THR A 279 -9.97 7.16 -3.29
N PHE A 280 -9.53 8.37 -2.94
CA PHE A 280 -8.79 9.30 -3.76
C PHE A 280 -7.31 9.28 -3.37
N PRO A 281 -6.41 8.72 -4.21
CA PRO A 281 -4.98 8.81 -3.98
C PRO A 281 -4.51 10.26 -4.09
N CYS A 282 -4.59 11.00 -2.99
CA CYS A 282 -4.34 12.44 -2.96
C CYS A 282 -3.45 12.90 -1.82
N LEU A 283 -3.01 14.14 -1.92
CA LEU A 283 -2.34 14.89 -0.87
C LEU A 283 -3.19 16.10 -0.50
N ILE A 284 -3.27 16.41 0.79
CA ILE A 284 -4.03 17.55 1.29
C ILE A 284 -3.07 18.71 1.57
N ILE A 285 -3.40 19.89 1.03
CA ILE A 285 -2.62 21.12 1.17
C ILE A 285 -3.57 22.21 1.66
N ARG A 286 -3.30 22.75 2.85
CA ARG A 286 -4.15 23.77 3.48
C ARG A 286 -3.39 25.05 3.75
N GLY A 287 -3.87 26.16 3.21
CA GLY A 287 -3.46 27.49 3.61
C GLY A 287 -4.18 27.89 4.89
N ILE A 288 -3.45 28.46 5.84
CA ILE A 288 -4.02 28.76 7.15
C ILE A 288 -4.73 30.11 7.14
N CYS A 289 -6.06 30.11 7.34
CA CYS A 289 -6.90 31.31 7.27
C CYS A 289 -7.46 31.77 8.62
N ASP A 290 -7.51 30.89 9.62
CA ASP A 290 -7.94 31.22 10.98
C ASP A 290 -7.34 30.25 12.01
N TYR A 291 -7.67 30.42 13.29
CA TYR A 291 -7.16 29.62 14.40
C TYR A 291 -8.20 28.70 15.06
N ALA A 292 -9.34 28.41 14.44
CA ALA A 292 -10.38 27.55 15.00
C ALA A 292 -10.89 27.99 16.40
N ASP A 293 -10.96 29.30 16.63
CA ASP A 293 -11.47 29.92 17.85
C ASP A 293 -12.58 30.93 17.57
N ASP A 294 -12.98 31.63 18.62
CA ASP A 294 -14.04 32.63 18.62
C ASP A 294 -13.60 33.98 17.99
N HIS A 295 -12.33 34.11 17.59
CA HIS A 295 -11.76 35.28 16.93
C HIS A 295 -11.67 35.10 15.39
N LYS A 296 -12.18 33.99 14.86
CA LYS A 296 -12.20 33.65 13.42
C LYS A 296 -12.84 34.77 12.58
N ASN A 297 -12.13 35.17 11.53
CA ASN A 297 -12.60 36.09 10.48
C ASN A 297 -12.08 35.66 9.09
N ASP A 298 -12.53 36.32 8.03
CA ASP A 298 -12.25 35.91 6.63
C ASP A 298 -11.09 36.64 5.97
N LYS A 299 -10.42 37.56 6.69
CA LYS A 299 -9.42 38.47 6.12
C LYS A 299 -8.27 37.74 5.44
N TRP A 300 -7.93 36.54 5.92
CA TRP A 300 -6.82 35.74 5.44
C TRP A 300 -7.21 34.68 4.41
N GLN A 301 -8.50 34.42 4.14
CA GLN A 301 -8.93 33.30 3.29
C GLN A 301 -8.33 33.36 1.87
N ASN A 302 -8.40 34.53 1.22
CA ASN A 302 -7.90 34.70 -0.14
C ASN A 302 -6.39 34.45 -0.23
N TYR A 303 -5.60 35.10 0.63
CA TYR A 303 -4.15 34.91 0.64
C TYR A 303 -3.75 33.48 1.03
N ALA A 304 -4.45 32.88 2.00
CA ALA A 304 -4.22 31.50 2.42
C ALA A 304 -4.47 30.53 1.25
N ALA A 305 -5.55 30.71 0.50
CA ALA A 305 -5.83 29.93 -0.70
C ALA A 305 -4.72 30.10 -1.74
N ALA A 306 -4.26 31.33 -2.00
CA ALA A 306 -3.16 31.61 -2.92
C ALA A 306 -1.84 30.92 -2.47
N ALA A 307 -1.54 30.94 -1.18
CA ALA A 307 -0.36 30.26 -0.63
C ALA A 307 -0.42 28.73 -0.79
N ALA A 308 -1.60 28.14 -0.56
CA ALA A 308 -1.84 26.71 -0.77
C ALA A 308 -1.69 26.33 -2.25
N ALA A 309 -2.29 27.10 -3.16
CA ALA A 309 -2.21 26.87 -4.60
C ALA A 309 -0.77 27.04 -5.13
N ALA A 310 -0.03 28.04 -4.63
CA ALA A 310 1.36 28.24 -4.98
C ALA A 310 2.27 27.10 -4.50
N TYR A 311 2.00 26.54 -3.31
CA TYR A 311 2.68 25.32 -2.86
C TYR A 311 2.34 24.12 -3.75
N ALA A 312 1.07 23.95 -4.13
CA ALA A 312 0.62 22.88 -5.01
C ALA A 312 1.30 22.97 -6.39
N LYS A 313 1.46 24.17 -6.95
CA LYS A 313 2.27 24.40 -8.15
C LYS A 313 3.70 23.94 -7.94
N GLU A 314 4.40 24.46 -6.92
CA GLU A 314 5.80 24.11 -6.60
C GLU A 314 5.99 22.59 -6.42
N LEU A 315 5.01 21.91 -5.80
CA LEU A 315 4.99 20.46 -5.63
C LEU A 315 4.93 19.73 -6.99
N LEU A 316 4.04 20.15 -7.88
CA LEU A 316 3.83 19.53 -9.19
C LEU A 316 5.04 19.70 -10.13
N GLU A 317 5.82 20.77 -10.00
CA GLU A 317 7.10 20.89 -10.72
C GLU A 317 8.11 19.84 -10.29
N ASN A 318 8.02 19.45 -9.01
CA ASN A 318 8.92 18.51 -8.35
C ASN A 318 8.40 17.07 -8.31
N THR A 319 7.18 16.80 -8.78
CA THR A 319 6.73 15.45 -9.14
C THR A 319 7.30 15.06 -10.49
N PHE A 320 7.72 13.81 -10.72
CA PHE A 320 8.18 13.36 -12.04
C PHE A 320 6.99 12.91 -12.90
N LYS A 321 6.99 13.21 -14.21
CA LYS A 321 6.01 12.66 -15.17
C LYS A 321 6.17 11.13 -15.28
N GLN A 322 7.35 10.62 -14.92
CA GLN A 322 7.69 9.20 -14.86
C GLN A 322 7.00 8.50 -13.66
N TRP A 323 5.68 8.42 -13.73
CA TRP A 323 5.13 7.09 -13.92
C TRP A 323 4.97 6.99 -15.44
N THR A 324 5.92 6.35 -16.11
CA THR A 324 5.61 5.78 -17.40
C THR A 324 4.31 5.00 -17.15
N SER A 325 3.24 5.31 -17.90
CA SER A 325 2.43 4.20 -18.41
C SER A 325 3.44 3.10 -18.71
N PRO A 326 3.37 1.89 -18.09
CA PRO A 326 4.43 0.89 -18.23
C PRO A 326 4.89 0.99 -19.66
N GLU A 327 6.15 1.42 -19.87
CA GLU A 327 6.62 1.87 -21.19
C GLU A 327 5.94 0.95 -22.16
N ALA A 328 5.06 1.50 -23.01
CA ALA A 328 4.40 0.67 -24.01
C ALA A 328 5.56 -0.11 -24.58
N LEU A 329 5.55 -1.44 -24.33
CA LEU A 329 6.66 -2.31 -24.69
C LEU A 329 7.09 -1.81 -26.05
N PRO A 330 8.37 -1.43 -26.25
CA PRO A 330 8.81 -0.73 -27.46
C PRO A 330 8.09 -1.38 -28.63
N ALA A 331 7.51 -0.60 -29.55
CA ALA A 331 6.60 -1.15 -30.58
C ALA A 331 7.19 -2.36 -31.36
N GLU A 332 8.49 -2.58 -31.24
CA GLU A 332 9.27 -3.77 -31.62
C GLU A 332 8.93 -5.08 -30.85
N ALA A 333 8.36 -5.04 -29.63
CA ALA A 333 7.94 -6.20 -28.85
C ALA A 333 6.60 -6.79 -29.31
N VAL A 334 5.85 -6.06 -30.14
CA VAL A 334 4.64 -6.54 -30.81
C VAL A 334 5.00 -7.26 -32.14
N ASN A 335 6.29 -7.36 -32.50
CA ASN A 335 6.71 -7.97 -33.77
C ASN A 335 6.78 -9.50 -33.77
N ASN A 336 6.56 -10.21 -32.66
CA ASN A 336 6.62 -11.68 -32.62
C ASN A 336 5.27 -12.39 -32.45
N GLY A 337 4.14 -11.67 -32.39
CA GLY A 337 2.81 -12.27 -32.32
C GLY A 337 2.45 -13.00 -31.01
N THR A 338 3.33 -13.04 -30.01
CA THR A 338 3.07 -13.65 -28.70
C THR A 338 2.64 -12.60 -27.67
N THR A 339 1.50 -12.81 -27.00
CA THR A 339 0.96 -11.93 -25.94
C THR A 339 1.31 -12.42 -24.53
N THR A 340 2.43 -13.13 -24.41
CA THR A 340 2.88 -13.81 -23.18
C THR A 340 4.16 -13.16 -22.66
N LEU A 341 4.13 -12.71 -21.41
CA LEU A 341 5.27 -12.25 -20.63
C LEU A 341 5.67 -13.34 -19.62
N PHE A 342 6.84 -13.95 -19.83
CA PHE A 342 7.44 -14.89 -18.90
C PHE A 342 8.44 -14.18 -18.00
N CYS A 343 8.32 -14.38 -16.70
CA CYS A 343 9.09 -13.70 -15.68
C CYS A 343 9.88 -14.71 -14.83
N PRO A 344 11.05 -15.19 -15.30
CA PRO A 344 11.92 -16.03 -14.51
C PRO A 344 12.54 -15.23 -13.38
N GLY A 345 12.90 -15.87 -12.27
CA GLY A 345 13.65 -15.19 -11.22
C GLY A 345 14.09 -16.11 -10.10
N LEU A 346 15.10 -15.67 -9.35
CA LEU A 346 15.66 -16.46 -8.25
C LEU A 346 14.64 -16.68 -7.11
N PRO A 347 14.78 -17.76 -6.31
CA PRO A 347 14.03 -17.91 -5.07
C PRO A 347 14.21 -16.68 -4.16
N GLY A 348 13.09 -16.14 -3.67
CA GLY A 348 13.12 -14.95 -2.79
C GLY A 348 13.42 -13.61 -3.48
N ALA A 349 13.42 -13.55 -4.82
CA ALA A 349 13.52 -12.28 -5.56
C ALA A 349 12.25 -11.41 -5.50
N GLY A 350 11.11 -11.97 -5.07
CA GLY A 350 9.85 -11.23 -4.92
C GLY A 350 8.81 -11.46 -6.03
N LYS A 351 8.91 -12.57 -6.78
CA LYS A 351 7.98 -12.93 -7.88
C LYS A 351 6.50 -12.85 -7.48
N SER A 352 6.09 -13.49 -6.39
CA SER A 352 4.69 -13.47 -5.93
C SER A 352 4.23 -12.08 -5.48
N ILE A 353 5.14 -11.27 -4.93
CA ILE A 353 4.84 -9.86 -4.58
C ILE A 353 4.62 -9.05 -5.87
N MET A 354 5.45 -9.25 -6.89
CA MET A 354 5.26 -8.62 -8.20
C MET A 354 3.95 -9.04 -8.86
N SER A 355 3.62 -10.34 -8.85
CA SER A 355 2.33 -10.85 -9.36
C SER A 355 1.14 -10.19 -8.66
N SER A 356 1.19 -10.09 -7.32
CA SER A 356 0.14 -9.42 -6.54
C SER A 356 0.00 -7.95 -6.90
N ILE A 357 1.12 -7.22 -7.02
CA ILE A 357 1.14 -5.81 -7.44
C ILE A 357 0.53 -5.64 -8.83
N VAL A 358 0.87 -6.52 -9.78
CA VAL A 358 0.31 -6.49 -11.14
C VAL A 358 -1.19 -6.78 -11.13
N ILE A 359 -1.64 -7.78 -10.38
CA ILE A 359 -3.06 -8.12 -10.24
C ILE A 359 -3.85 -6.95 -9.65
N ASP A 360 -3.36 -6.36 -8.56
CA ASP A 360 -3.99 -5.21 -7.90
C ASP A 360 -4.03 -4.01 -8.84
N HIS A 361 -2.93 -3.72 -9.55
CA HIS A 361 -2.89 -2.65 -10.53
C HIS A 361 -3.91 -2.86 -11.66
N LEU A 362 -3.90 -4.04 -12.31
CA LEU A 362 -4.77 -4.34 -13.43
C LEU A 362 -6.25 -4.28 -13.03
N ARG A 363 -6.60 -4.77 -11.83
CA ARG A 363 -7.97 -4.69 -11.28
C ARG A 363 -8.39 -3.25 -11.00
N ASN A 364 -7.52 -2.45 -10.40
CA ASN A 364 -7.80 -1.05 -10.08
C ASN A 364 -7.92 -0.18 -11.34
N VAL A 365 -7.20 -0.52 -12.41
CA VAL A 365 -7.35 0.13 -13.73
C VAL A 365 -8.67 -0.28 -14.39
N THR A 366 -9.13 -1.53 -14.24
CA THR A 366 -10.44 -1.97 -14.80
C THR A 366 -11.61 -1.18 -14.21
N VAL A 367 -11.58 -0.89 -12.91
CA VAL A 367 -12.65 -0.13 -12.23
C VAL A 367 -12.75 1.31 -12.75
N LYS A 368 -11.72 1.81 -13.44
CA LYS A 368 -11.57 3.22 -13.80
C LYS A 368 -11.69 3.51 -15.30
N SER A 369 -11.87 2.54 -16.20
CA SER A 369 -11.88 2.79 -17.65
C SER A 369 -13.01 2.06 -18.39
N ASP A 370 -13.53 2.66 -19.47
CA ASP A 370 -14.52 2.07 -20.40
C ASP A 370 -13.99 0.82 -21.15
N ASN A 371 -12.70 0.51 -21.05
CA ASN A 371 -12.13 -0.72 -21.56
C ASN A 371 -12.39 -1.87 -20.59
N GLN A 372 -13.45 -2.62 -20.88
CA GLN A 372 -13.89 -3.76 -20.10
C GLN A 372 -12.93 -4.95 -20.25
N HIS A 373 -11.81 -4.95 -19.51
CA HIS A 373 -10.90 -6.11 -19.42
C HIS A 373 -11.19 -6.98 -18.19
N LYS A 374 -10.93 -8.29 -18.28
CA LYS A 374 -11.04 -9.23 -17.16
C LYS A 374 -9.66 -9.58 -16.64
N VAL A 375 -9.52 -9.64 -15.31
CA VAL A 375 -8.28 -10.09 -14.66
C VAL A 375 -8.56 -11.42 -13.97
N VAL A 376 -7.83 -12.45 -14.38
CA VAL A 376 -7.88 -13.82 -13.85
C VAL A 376 -6.49 -14.18 -13.36
N PHE A 377 -6.39 -14.94 -12.28
CA PHE A 377 -5.09 -15.33 -11.75
C PHE A 377 -5.11 -16.70 -11.09
N LEU A 378 -3.93 -17.32 -11.04
CA LEU A 378 -3.65 -18.57 -10.36
C LEU A 378 -2.39 -18.38 -9.52
N TYR A 379 -2.46 -18.76 -8.24
CA TYR A 379 -1.30 -18.91 -7.40
C TYR A 379 -1.00 -20.40 -7.29
N CYS A 380 0.07 -20.85 -7.95
CA CYS A 380 0.51 -22.23 -7.85
C CYS A 380 1.15 -22.45 -6.48
N ASP A 381 0.81 -23.57 -5.84
CA ASP A 381 1.22 -23.87 -4.46
C ASP A 381 1.68 -25.32 -4.34
N TYR A 382 2.97 -25.57 -4.13
CA TYR A 382 3.51 -26.93 -4.07
C TYR A 382 2.87 -27.78 -2.94
N GLN A 383 2.25 -27.17 -1.93
CA GLN A 383 1.60 -27.88 -0.81
C GLN A 383 0.27 -28.52 -1.24
N ARG A 384 -0.32 -28.04 -2.33
CA ARG A 384 -1.64 -28.49 -2.80
C ARG A 384 -1.56 -29.22 -4.14
N LYS A 385 -0.49 -29.97 -4.36
CA LYS A 385 -0.27 -30.72 -5.62
C LYS A 385 -1.45 -31.62 -5.97
N GLU A 386 -2.03 -32.29 -4.98
CA GLU A 386 -3.19 -33.17 -5.17
C GLU A 386 -4.47 -32.41 -5.61
N GLU A 387 -4.59 -31.13 -5.24
CA GLU A 387 -5.74 -30.29 -5.60
C GLU A 387 -5.56 -29.57 -6.94
N GLN A 388 -4.32 -29.44 -7.43
CA GLN A 388 -3.95 -28.64 -8.61
C GLN A 388 -3.82 -29.45 -9.88
N THR A 389 -4.80 -30.32 -10.15
CA THR A 389 -4.88 -31.01 -11.45
C THR A 389 -5.20 -30.03 -12.58
N VAL A 390 -4.86 -30.37 -13.83
CA VAL A 390 -5.14 -29.55 -15.01
C VAL A 390 -6.64 -29.21 -15.12
N GLU A 391 -7.50 -30.19 -14.84
CA GLU A 391 -8.94 -30.06 -14.79
C GLU A 391 -9.37 -28.99 -13.77
N GLN A 392 -8.76 -28.97 -12.59
CA GLN A 392 -9.07 -28.03 -11.52
C GLN A 392 -8.55 -26.62 -11.83
N LEU A 393 -7.34 -26.50 -12.39
CA LEU A 393 -6.77 -25.21 -12.80
C LEU A 393 -7.66 -24.51 -13.83
N PHE A 394 -8.07 -25.20 -14.90
CA PHE A 394 -9.00 -24.64 -15.88
C PHE A 394 -10.40 -24.38 -15.30
N SER A 395 -10.86 -25.18 -14.34
CA SER A 395 -12.12 -24.92 -13.63
C SER A 395 -12.04 -23.63 -12.77
N CYS A 396 -10.89 -23.34 -12.16
CA CYS A 396 -10.63 -22.09 -11.45
C CYS A 396 -10.65 -20.88 -12.41
N LEU A 397 -10.05 -21.02 -13.60
CA LEU A 397 -10.13 -20.00 -14.64
C LEU A 397 -11.58 -19.74 -15.07
N LEU A 398 -12.31 -20.81 -15.37
CA LEU A 398 -13.73 -20.75 -15.73
C LEU A 398 -14.55 -20.03 -14.66
N ARG A 399 -14.38 -20.40 -13.39
CA ARG A 399 -15.06 -19.75 -12.25
C ARG A 399 -14.79 -18.25 -12.21
N GLN A 400 -13.54 -17.83 -12.38
CA GLN A 400 -13.16 -16.41 -12.33
C GLN A 400 -13.68 -15.62 -13.53
N LEU A 401 -13.67 -16.19 -14.73
CA LEU A 401 -14.26 -15.59 -15.92
C LEU A 401 -15.76 -15.37 -15.78
N CYS A 402 -16.45 -16.31 -15.12
CA CYS A 402 -17.88 -16.19 -14.82
C CYS A 402 -18.18 -15.19 -13.69
N SER A 403 -17.27 -15.04 -12.72
CA SER A 403 -17.46 -14.18 -11.55
C SER A 403 -17.50 -12.71 -11.98
N GLY A 404 -18.69 -12.10 -12.00
CA GLY A 404 -18.91 -10.70 -12.43
C GLY A 404 -19.56 -10.52 -13.80
N HIS A 405 -20.21 -11.55 -14.35
CA HIS A 405 -21.19 -11.36 -15.43
C HIS A 405 -22.47 -10.72 -14.89
N SER A 406 -22.84 -9.55 -15.39
CA SER A 406 -24.00 -8.78 -14.93
C SER A 406 -25.35 -9.40 -15.28
N SER A 407 -25.40 -10.35 -16.23
CA SER A 407 -26.62 -10.92 -16.80
C SER A 407 -26.91 -12.37 -16.39
N GLY A 408 -26.28 -12.87 -15.32
CA GLY A 408 -26.45 -14.26 -14.84
C GLY A 408 -25.41 -15.26 -15.39
N ILE A 409 -25.71 -16.56 -15.31
CA ILE A 409 -24.80 -17.64 -15.73
C ILE A 409 -24.61 -17.57 -17.26
N PRO A 410 -23.37 -17.54 -17.78
CA PRO A 410 -23.13 -17.48 -19.22
C PRO A 410 -23.73 -18.68 -19.97
N LYS A 411 -24.37 -18.43 -21.11
CA LYS A 411 -25.02 -19.47 -21.94
C LYS A 411 -24.10 -20.65 -22.29
N PRO A 412 -22.81 -20.46 -22.62
CA PRO A 412 -21.91 -21.59 -22.87
C PRO A 412 -21.76 -22.53 -21.66
N LEU A 413 -21.69 -21.96 -20.45
CA LEU A 413 -21.60 -22.72 -19.20
C LEU A 413 -22.93 -23.39 -18.86
N GLU A 414 -24.05 -22.68 -19.05
CA GLU A 414 -25.39 -23.24 -18.82
C GLU A 414 -25.65 -24.48 -19.68
N ARG A 415 -25.28 -24.43 -20.98
CA ARG A 415 -25.38 -25.59 -21.88
C ARG A 415 -24.55 -26.77 -21.42
N LEU A 416 -23.33 -26.52 -20.94
CA LEU A 416 -22.46 -27.57 -20.40
C LEU A 416 -23.09 -28.19 -19.16
N TYR A 417 -23.58 -27.37 -18.23
CA TYR A 417 -24.24 -27.85 -17.01
C TYR A 417 -25.49 -28.68 -17.31
N GLN A 418 -26.37 -28.21 -18.20
CA GLN A 418 -27.58 -28.94 -18.59
C GLN A 418 -27.27 -30.30 -19.23
N ARG A 419 -26.20 -30.40 -20.02
CA ARG A 419 -25.78 -31.67 -20.64
C ARG A 419 -25.42 -32.72 -19.60
N TYR A 420 -24.69 -32.35 -18.56
CA TYR A 420 -24.25 -33.29 -17.52
C TYR A 420 -25.29 -33.55 -16.44
N THR A 421 -26.26 -32.66 -16.25
CA THR A 421 -27.38 -32.88 -15.31
C THR A 421 -28.54 -33.66 -15.91
N LYS A 422 -28.86 -33.47 -17.20
CA LYS A 422 -30.00 -34.14 -17.85
C LYS A 422 -29.69 -35.52 -18.43
N SER A 423 -28.43 -35.84 -18.73
CA SER A 423 -28.09 -37.03 -19.53
C SER A 423 -27.94 -38.35 -18.76
N HIS A 424 -28.19 -38.41 -17.44
CA HIS A 424 -27.84 -39.58 -16.61
C HIS A 424 -26.41 -40.11 -16.88
N ALA A 425 -25.50 -39.23 -17.31
CA ALA A 425 -24.12 -39.62 -17.57
C ALA A 425 -23.48 -40.07 -16.24
N LYS A 426 -22.87 -41.26 -16.23
CA LYS A 426 -22.15 -41.82 -15.07
C LYS A 426 -21.00 -40.95 -14.54
N ARG A 427 -20.65 -39.84 -15.21
CA ARG A 427 -19.59 -38.90 -14.83
C ARG A 427 -20.18 -37.60 -14.29
N ASN A 428 -19.86 -37.27 -13.04
CA ASN A 428 -20.29 -36.04 -12.37
C ASN A 428 -19.49 -34.78 -12.76
N ARG A 429 -18.48 -34.89 -13.65
CA ARG A 429 -17.64 -33.75 -14.07
C ARG A 429 -17.32 -33.80 -15.58
N PRO A 430 -17.31 -32.64 -16.26
CA PRO A 430 -16.92 -32.55 -17.67
C PRO A 430 -15.41 -32.78 -17.85
N PRO A 431 -14.97 -33.32 -19.00
CA PRO A 431 -13.55 -33.46 -19.32
C PRO A 431 -12.90 -32.10 -19.57
N VAL A 432 -11.58 -32.00 -19.35
CA VAL A 432 -10.83 -30.73 -19.48
C VAL A 432 -11.01 -30.06 -20.84
N LYS A 433 -11.10 -30.82 -21.94
CA LYS A 433 -11.31 -30.27 -23.29
C LYS A 433 -12.64 -29.51 -23.41
N GLU A 434 -13.70 -30.00 -22.77
CA GLU A 434 -14.99 -29.31 -22.77
C GLU A 434 -14.91 -28.04 -21.91
N VAL A 435 -14.20 -28.07 -20.78
CA VAL A 435 -13.96 -26.88 -19.94
C VAL A 435 -13.16 -25.82 -20.70
N ILE A 436 -12.08 -26.20 -21.37
CA ILE A 436 -11.25 -25.31 -22.21
C ILE A 436 -12.11 -24.69 -23.32
N SER A 437 -12.99 -25.47 -23.97
CA SER A 437 -13.86 -24.92 -25.02
C SER A 437 -14.84 -23.86 -24.49
N VAL A 438 -15.35 -24.02 -23.27
CA VAL A 438 -16.18 -23.00 -22.61
C VAL A 438 -15.33 -21.78 -22.24
N VAL A 439 -14.15 -21.96 -21.66
CA VAL A 439 -13.21 -20.87 -21.35
C VAL A 439 -12.89 -20.04 -22.59
N ARG A 440 -12.59 -20.70 -23.71
CA ARG A 440 -12.36 -20.07 -25.01
C ARG A 440 -13.55 -19.23 -25.47
N ASN A 441 -14.77 -19.78 -25.41
CA ASN A 441 -15.98 -19.06 -25.80
C ASN A 441 -16.21 -17.83 -24.90
N LEU A 442 -15.95 -17.95 -23.60
CA LEU A 442 -16.06 -16.82 -22.68
C LEU A 442 -15.03 -15.73 -22.98
N ILE A 443 -13.78 -16.08 -23.29
CA ILE A 443 -12.75 -15.12 -23.68
C ILE A 443 -13.10 -14.46 -25.03
N GLN A 444 -13.75 -15.17 -25.94
CA GLN A 444 -14.25 -14.62 -27.20
C GLN A 444 -15.36 -13.58 -26.98
N GLU A 445 -16.31 -13.89 -26.10
CA GLU A 445 -17.46 -13.03 -25.77
C GLU A 445 -17.05 -11.84 -24.87
N GLN A 446 -16.09 -12.06 -23.97
CA GLN A 446 -15.54 -11.02 -23.12
C GLN A 446 -14.48 -10.21 -23.89
N GLY A 447 -14.20 -8.99 -23.44
CA GLY A 447 -13.16 -8.14 -24.02
C GLY A 447 -11.76 -8.69 -23.78
N LEU A 448 -10.82 -7.81 -23.47
CA LEU A 448 -9.44 -8.21 -23.17
C LEU A 448 -9.36 -9.02 -21.86
N VAL A 449 -8.61 -10.12 -21.81
CA VAL A 449 -8.42 -10.95 -20.62
C VAL A 449 -6.94 -11.06 -20.26
N TYR A 450 -6.60 -10.64 -19.05
CA TYR A 450 -5.28 -10.86 -18.44
C TYR A 450 -5.33 -12.09 -17.55
N LEU A 451 -4.45 -13.06 -17.81
CA LEU A 451 -4.24 -14.24 -16.97
C LEU A 451 -2.84 -14.19 -16.35
N ILE A 452 -2.81 -14.08 -15.01
CA ILE A 452 -1.58 -14.04 -14.22
C ILE A 452 -1.38 -15.40 -13.54
N ILE A 453 -0.28 -16.08 -13.81
CA ILE A 453 0.07 -17.38 -13.21
C ILE A 453 1.32 -17.17 -12.37
N ASP A 454 1.17 -17.26 -11.05
CA ASP A 454 2.27 -17.10 -10.12
C ASP A 454 2.90 -18.44 -9.75
N ALA A 455 4.23 -18.49 -9.73
CA ALA A 455 5.04 -19.62 -9.24
C ALA A 455 4.77 -20.95 -9.99
N LEU A 456 4.78 -20.92 -11.32
CA LEU A 456 4.49 -22.10 -12.17
C LEU A 456 5.40 -23.32 -11.86
N ASP A 457 6.61 -23.09 -11.35
CA ASP A 457 7.53 -24.15 -10.91
C ASP A 457 7.02 -24.97 -9.71
N GLU A 458 6.00 -24.50 -9.00
CA GLU A 458 5.43 -25.21 -7.86
C GLU A 458 4.45 -26.33 -8.25
N LEU A 459 4.00 -26.36 -9.51
CA LEU A 459 3.25 -27.48 -10.07
C LEU A 459 4.16 -28.70 -10.29
N ASP A 460 3.60 -29.90 -10.18
CA ASP A 460 4.32 -31.09 -10.63
C ASP A 460 4.57 -31.04 -12.15
N GLU A 461 5.68 -31.63 -12.61
CA GLU A 461 6.15 -31.52 -13.99
C GLU A 461 5.11 -31.98 -15.03
N ALA A 462 4.40 -33.09 -14.74
CA ALA A 462 3.44 -33.67 -15.65
C ALA A 462 2.20 -32.78 -15.81
N THR A 463 1.66 -32.27 -14.69
CA THR A 463 0.57 -31.30 -14.69
C THR A 463 1.00 -30.00 -15.36
N ARG A 464 2.18 -29.47 -15.02
CA ARG A 464 2.72 -28.23 -15.59
C ARG A 464 2.77 -28.28 -17.11
N ARG A 465 3.48 -29.25 -17.69
CA ARG A 465 3.61 -29.40 -19.15
C ARG A 465 2.24 -29.51 -19.84
N ARG A 466 1.33 -30.31 -19.28
CA ARG A 466 -0.01 -30.47 -19.82
C ARG A 466 -0.85 -29.19 -19.69
N PHE A 467 -0.69 -28.43 -18.60
CA PHE A 467 -1.38 -27.16 -18.38
C PHE A 467 -0.87 -26.08 -19.34
N VAL A 468 0.45 -25.90 -19.44
CA VAL A 468 1.08 -24.94 -20.36
C VAL A 468 0.74 -25.26 -21.82
N GLY A 469 0.86 -26.52 -22.23
CA GLY A 469 0.50 -26.94 -23.60
C GLY A 469 -0.97 -26.66 -23.95
N ASN A 470 -1.90 -26.87 -23.01
CA ASN A 470 -3.31 -26.52 -23.22
C ASN A 470 -3.53 -25.00 -23.29
N LEU A 471 -2.79 -24.19 -22.51
CA LEU A 471 -2.85 -22.72 -22.56
C LEU A 471 -2.30 -22.18 -23.89
N GLN A 472 -1.20 -22.73 -24.38
CA GLN A 472 -0.61 -22.36 -25.66
C GLN A 472 -1.54 -22.73 -26.82
N SER A 473 -2.14 -23.92 -26.80
CA SER A 473 -3.18 -24.31 -27.78
C SER A 473 -4.36 -23.34 -27.75
N LEU A 474 -4.86 -22.99 -26.56
CA LEU A 474 -5.94 -22.02 -26.40
C LEU A 474 -5.57 -20.64 -26.95
N GLN A 475 -4.36 -20.16 -26.70
CA GLN A 475 -3.88 -18.87 -27.21
C GLN A 475 -3.74 -18.89 -28.74
N SER A 476 -3.22 -19.98 -29.32
CA SER A 476 -3.12 -20.17 -30.77
C SER A 476 -4.50 -20.16 -31.44
N GLU A 477 -5.45 -20.95 -30.91
CA GLU A 477 -6.83 -21.02 -31.42
C GLU A 477 -7.55 -19.67 -31.34
N LEU A 478 -7.26 -18.85 -30.33
CA LEU A 478 -7.82 -17.49 -30.20
C LEU A 478 -7.18 -16.52 -31.20
N ASN A 479 -5.91 -16.71 -31.55
CA ASN A 479 -5.15 -15.84 -32.45
C ASN A 479 -5.39 -16.12 -33.94
N GLU A 480 -5.82 -17.34 -34.30
CA GLU A 480 -6.19 -17.69 -35.68
C GLU A 480 -7.41 -16.91 -36.20
N ALA A 481 -8.27 -16.42 -35.31
CA ALA A 481 -9.39 -15.57 -35.66
C ALA A 481 -8.99 -14.09 -35.62
N GLU A 482 -8.90 -13.41 -36.78
CA GLU A 482 -8.51 -11.97 -36.91
C GLU A 482 -9.24 -11.03 -35.93
N VAL A 483 -10.50 -11.32 -35.59
CA VAL A 483 -11.35 -10.51 -34.70
C VAL A 483 -11.02 -10.70 -33.20
N VAL A 484 -10.31 -11.78 -32.84
CA VAL A 484 -10.07 -12.22 -31.46
C VAL A 484 -8.56 -12.26 -31.12
N ALA A 485 -7.70 -11.97 -32.10
CA ALA A 485 -6.26 -11.98 -31.93
C ALA A 485 -5.80 -11.06 -30.79
N GLY A 486 -5.00 -11.61 -29.87
CA GLY A 486 -4.42 -10.88 -28.75
C GLY A 486 -5.36 -10.57 -27.59
N LYS A 487 -6.59 -11.14 -27.56
CA LYS A 487 -7.52 -11.00 -26.42
C LYS A 487 -7.03 -11.67 -25.14
N LEU A 488 -6.27 -12.75 -25.22
CA LEU A 488 -5.68 -13.40 -24.04
C LEU A 488 -4.24 -12.94 -23.86
N ARG A 489 -3.93 -12.29 -22.74
CA ARG A 489 -2.57 -11.85 -22.38
C ARG A 489 -2.11 -12.58 -21.12
N LEU A 490 -0.95 -13.19 -21.19
CA LEU A 490 -0.42 -14.03 -20.12
C LEU A 490 0.74 -13.32 -19.41
N LEU A 491 0.75 -13.37 -18.08
CA LEU A 491 1.94 -13.12 -17.27
C LEU A 491 2.21 -14.37 -16.45
N VAL A 492 3.40 -14.95 -16.60
CA VAL A 492 3.77 -16.19 -15.91
C VAL A 492 5.04 -15.95 -15.11
N THR A 493 5.02 -16.18 -13.79
CA THR A 493 6.25 -16.15 -12.98
C THR A 493 6.72 -17.56 -12.66
N SER A 494 8.05 -17.74 -12.63
CA SER A 494 8.65 -19.03 -12.26
C SER A 494 10.08 -18.86 -11.75
N ARG A 495 10.63 -19.89 -11.10
CA ARG A 495 12.09 -20.02 -10.94
C ARG A 495 12.79 -20.12 -12.29
N SER A 496 14.06 -19.75 -12.31
CA SER A 496 14.93 -19.92 -13.48
C SER A 496 15.30 -21.40 -13.65
N ILE A 497 14.37 -22.19 -14.19
CA ILE A 497 14.54 -23.61 -14.49
C ILE A 497 14.60 -23.76 -16.00
N ALA A 498 15.61 -24.47 -16.53
CA ALA A 498 15.82 -24.64 -17.97
C ALA A 498 14.56 -25.21 -18.65
N ASP A 499 14.05 -26.34 -18.16
CA ASP A 499 12.84 -26.98 -18.68
C ASP A 499 11.62 -26.05 -18.80
N ILE A 500 11.44 -25.13 -17.85
CA ILE A 500 10.32 -24.17 -17.89
C ILE A 500 10.64 -23.05 -18.86
N SER A 501 11.88 -22.59 -18.91
CA SER A 501 12.32 -21.53 -19.82
C SER A 501 12.18 -21.96 -21.27
N ASP A 502 12.46 -23.23 -21.58
CA ASP A 502 12.28 -23.84 -22.89
C ASP A 502 10.79 -23.90 -23.29
N GLU A 503 9.88 -24.14 -22.34
CA GLU A 503 8.42 -24.10 -22.58
C GLU A 503 7.92 -22.70 -23.01
N PHE A 504 8.67 -21.63 -22.70
CA PHE A 504 8.37 -20.24 -23.06
C PHE A 504 9.41 -19.63 -24.01
N GLU A 505 10.16 -20.45 -24.73
CA GLU A 505 11.09 -19.99 -25.76
C GLU A 505 10.32 -19.19 -26.84
N GLY A 506 10.83 -17.99 -27.18
CA GLY A 506 10.17 -17.08 -28.13
C GLY A 506 9.08 -16.17 -27.55
N CYS A 507 8.72 -16.31 -26.26
CA CYS A 507 7.91 -15.31 -25.55
C CYS A 507 8.76 -14.14 -25.04
N LEU A 508 8.12 -13.02 -24.68
CA LEU A 508 8.82 -11.92 -24.02
C LEU A 508 9.28 -12.37 -22.63
N GLN A 509 10.56 -12.18 -22.30
CA GLN A 509 11.11 -12.57 -21.00
C GLN A 509 11.59 -11.35 -20.21
N LEU A 510 11.23 -11.29 -18.92
CA LEU A 510 11.69 -10.26 -17.99
C LEU A 510 12.13 -10.90 -16.67
N GLU A 511 13.43 -10.93 -16.42
CA GLU A 511 13.95 -11.49 -15.17
C GLU A 511 13.53 -10.64 -13.96
N ILE A 512 12.89 -11.25 -12.97
CA ILE A 512 12.59 -10.63 -11.69
C ILE A 512 13.80 -10.78 -10.77
N ARG A 513 14.54 -9.68 -10.63
CA ARG A 513 15.70 -9.57 -9.74
C ARG A 513 15.71 -8.21 -9.05
N ALA A 514 16.03 -8.21 -7.75
CA ALA A 514 16.18 -6.96 -7.01
C ALA A 514 17.44 -6.23 -7.45
N SER A 515 17.35 -4.93 -7.75
CA SER A 515 18.54 -4.13 -7.99
C SER A 515 19.27 -3.83 -6.67
N ASP A 516 20.58 -3.60 -6.74
CA ASP A 516 21.35 -3.12 -5.57
C ASP A 516 20.78 -1.83 -5.00
N THR A 517 20.20 -0.98 -5.86
CA THR A 517 19.50 0.24 -5.44
C THR A 517 18.26 -0.06 -4.62
N ASP A 518 17.47 -1.08 -4.98
CA ASP A 518 16.27 -1.43 -4.24
C ASP A 518 16.60 -2.08 -2.90
N ILE A 519 17.59 -2.99 -2.89
CA ILE A 519 18.09 -3.61 -1.66
C ILE A 519 18.65 -2.54 -0.73
N SER A 520 19.47 -1.64 -1.26
CA SER A 520 20.00 -0.49 -0.52
C SER A 520 18.89 0.35 0.11
N LYS A 521 17.85 0.68 -0.66
CA LYS A 521 16.72 1.49 -0.17
C LYS A 521 15.95 0.77 0.94
N TYR A 522 15.75 -0.54 0.79
CA TYR A 522 15.18 -1.39 1.84
C TYR A 522 16.04 -1.34 3.12
N LEU A 523 17.35 -1.50 3.00
CA LEU A 523 18.27 -1.47 4.15
C LEU A 523 18.28 -0.10 4.83
N SER A 524 18.38 1.01 4.08
CA SER A 524 18.36 2.36 4.64
C SER A 524 17.08 2.67 5.43
N THR A 525 15.95 2.10 5.01
CA THR A 525 14.67 2.28 5.70
C THR A 525 14.56 1.41 6.96
N ASN A 526 15.12 0.20 6.93
CA ASN A 526 14.91 -0.80 7.99
C ASN A 526 16.06 -0.88 9.00
N MET A 527 17.29 -0.44 8.67
CA MET A 527 18.42 -0.40 9.59
C MET A 527 18.09 0.40 10.87
N PRO A 528 17.49 1.61 10.82
CA PRO A 528 17.13 2.36 12.03
C PRO A 528 16.06 1.69 12.88
N LEU A 529 15.24 0.82 12.28
CA LEU A 529 14.13 0.14 12.94
C LEU A 529 14.56 -1.18 13.60
N GLN A 530 15.58 -1.85 13.05
CA GLN A 530 15.93 -3.22 13.43
C GLN A 530 17.31 -3.34 14.08
N LEU A 531 18.23 -2.40 13.85
CA LEU A 531 19.58 -2.47 14.37
C LEU A 531 19.77 -1.63 15.63
N SER A 532 20.71 -2.07 16.48
CA SER A 532 21.07 -1.37 17.69
C SER A 532 21.70 0.02 17.42
N LYS A 533 21.66 0.91 18.42
CA LYS A 533 22.21 2.27 18.30
C LYS A 533 23.70 2.28 17.89
N CYS A 534 24.47 1.23 18.18
CA CYS A 534 25.89 1.19 17.80
C CYS A 534 26.07 1.07 16.27
N ALA A 535 25.17 0.36 15.58
CA ALA A 535 25.15 0.26 14.12
C ALA A 535 24.87 1.62 13.47
N LEU A 536 24.04 2.45 14.12
CA LEU A 536 23.54 3.72 13.60
C LEU A 536 24.44 4.92 13.92
N ARG A 537 25.42 4.79 14.84
CA ARG A 537 26.31 5.88 15.25
C ARG A 537 27.35 6.26 14.19
N SER A 538 27.75 5.32 13.34
CA SER A 538 28.78 5.52 12.33
C SER A 538 28.20 5.36 10.94
N THR A 539 28.34 6.39 10.12
CA THR A 539 27.96 6.37 8.69
C THR A 539 28.77 5.33 7.92
N ASP A 540 30.05 5.17 8.27
CA ASP A 540 30.94 4.19 7.62
C ASP A 540 30.52 2.74 7.92
N LEU A 541 30.04 2.48 9.13
CA LEU A 541 29.53 1.16 9.50
C LEU A 541 28.20 0.86 8.78
N GLN A 542 27.29 1.84 8.69
CA GLN A 542 26.04 1.70 7.93
C GLN A 542 26.31 1.43 6.45
N GLU A 543 27.26 2.15 5.86
CA GLU A 543 27.66 1.97 4.47
C GLU A 543 28.33 0.61 4.25
N LEU A 544 29.13 0.14 5.20
CA LEU A 544 29.71 -1.20 5.17
C LEU A 544 28.63 -2.29 5.22
N ILE A 545 27.65 -2.18 6.12
CA ILE A 545 26.50 -3.10 6.20
C ILE A 545 25.76 -3.11 4.87
N ARG A 546 25.40 -1.92 4.36
CA ARG A 546 24.66 -1.75 3.10
C ARG A 546 25.40 -2.42 1.93
N ARG A 547 26.67 -2.05 1.74
CA ARG A 547 27.51 -2.59 0.66
C ARG A 547 27.63 -4.10 0.76
N LYS A 548 27.93 -4.62 1.95
CA LYS A 548 28.16 -6.05 2.14
C LYS A 548 26.88 -6.85 1.93
N ILE A 549 25.73 -6.40 2.46
CA ILE A 549 24.45 -7.08 2.27
C ILE A 549 23.99 -7.02 0.82
N CYS A 550 24.13 -5.88 0.13
CA CYS A 550 23.80 -5.79 -1.31
C CYS A 550 24.66 -6.79 -2.10
N GLU A 551 25.96 -6.84 -1.80
CA GLU A 551 26.88 -7.77 -2.44
C GLU A 551 26.48 -9.25 -2.23
N VAL A 552 26.14 -9.66 -1.01
CA VAL A 552 25.83 -11.08 -0.71
C VAL A 552 24.38 -11.48 -1.01
N ALA A 553 23.45 -10.53 -1.08
CA ALA A 553 22.06 -10.81 -1.40
C ALA A 553 21.85 -11.14 -2.88
N ASP A 554 22.72 -10.64 -3.77
CA ASP A 554 22.76 -10.97 -5.20
C ASP A 554 21.40 -10.90 -5.91
N GLY A 555 20.61 -9.88 -5.60
CA GLY A 555 19.28 -9.69 -6.16
C GLY A 555 18.14 -10.52 -5.53
N ARG A 556 18.42 -11.25 -4.43
CA ARG A 556 17.42 -11.97 -3.62
C ARG A 556 17.00 -11.11 -2.41
N PHE A 557 15.85 -10.45 -2.49
CA PHE A 557 15.33 -9.59 -1.42
C PHE A 557 15.20 -10.28 -0.06
N ILE A 558 14.80 -11.56 -0.05
CA ILE A 558 14.65 -12.33 1.18
C ILE A 558 15.99 -12.46 1.92
N LEU A 559 17.11 -12.64 1.21
CA LEU A 559 18.43 -12.72 1.83
C LEU A 559 18.82 -11.40 2.48
N ALA A 560 18.57 -10.28 1.83
CA ALA A 560 18.82 -8.96 2.41
C ALA A 560 18.04 -8.75 3.72
N LYS A 561 16.77 -9.18 3.77
CA LYS A 561 15.96 -9.15 5.00
C LYS A 561 16.54 -10.05 6.10
N HIS A 562 17.00 -11.25 5.76
CA HIS A 562 17.57 -12.18 6.75
C HIS A 562 18.91 -11.69 7.29
N TYR A 563 19.83 -11.23 6.43
CA TYR A 563 21.11 -10.66 6.85
C TYR A 563 20.93 -9.42 7.71
N LEU A 564 19.92 -8.60 7.44
CA LEU A 564 19.62 -7.46 8.31
C LEU A 564 19.15 -7.93 9.70
N LYS A 565 18.24 -8.92 9.75
CA LYS A 565 17.72 -9.46 11.01
C LYS A 565 18.80 -10.15 11.84
N SER A 566 19.76 -10.83 11.22
CA SER A 566 20.88 -11.49 11.93
C SER A 566 21.88 -10.51 12.56
N LEU A 567 21.80 -9.23 12.21
CA LEU A 567 22.58 -8.16 12.84
C LEU A 567 21.84 -7.48 14.00
N ALA A 568 20.55 -7.78 14.22
CA ALA A 568 19.71 -7.07 15.18
C ALA A 568 20.14 -7.27 16.65
N ASP A 569 20.71 -8.42 16.97
CA ASP A 569 21.19 -8.76 18.32
C ASP A 569 22.62 -8.26 18.60
N LYS A 570 23.30 -7.68 17.60
CA LYS A 570 24.69 -7.23 17.73
C LYS A 570 24.76 -5.88 18.40
N MET A 571 25.42 -5.83 19.56
CA MET A 571 25.46 -4.67 20.44
C MET A 571 26.74 -3.85 20.31
N THR A 572 27.76 -4.36 19.61
CA THR A 572 29.00 -3.62 19.31
C THR A 572 29.31 -3.58 17.82
N ALA A 573 30.03 -2.53 17.39
CA ALA A 573 30.51 -2.40 16.02
C ALA A 573 31.48 -3.53 15.63
N ARG A 574 32.17 -4.14 16.60
CA ARG A 574 33.04 -5.30 16.39
C ARG A 574 32.20 -6.52 16.02
N ASP A 575 31.17 -6.84 16.81
CA ASP A 575 30.30 -8.00 16.58
C ASP A 575 29.59 -7.89 15.23
N ILE A 576 29.18 -6.68 14.84
CA ILE A 576 28.60 -6.41 13.52
C ILE A 576 29.62 -6.70 12.41
N LYS A 577 30.85 -6.19 12.54
CA LYS A 577 31.90 -6.41 11.53
C LYS A 577 32.28 -7.88 11.42
N GLU A 578 32.37 -8.60 12.53
CA GLU A 578 32.63 -10.05 12.56
C GLU A 578 31.48 -10.83 11.92
N ALA A 579 30.22 -10.47 12.19
CA ALA A 579 29.05 -11.07 11.53
C ALA A 579 29.02 -10.77 10.02
N LEU A 580 29.39 -9.57 9.58
CA LEU A 580 29.48 -9.24 8.16
C LEU A 580 30.59 -10.02 7.42
N GLN A 581 31.66 -10.43 8.13
CA GLN A 581 32.74 -11.25 7.55
C GLN A 581 32.30 -12.69 7.29
N SER A 582 31.36 -13.22 8.07
CA SER A 582 30.80 -14.55 7.81
C SER A 582 29.83 -14.57 6.61
N PHE A 583 29.41 -13.39 6.11
CA PHE A 583 28.57 -13.30 4.92
C PHE A 583 29.42 -13.51 3.65
N SER A 584 29.19 -14.62 2.96
CA SER A 584 29.87 -14.98 1.71
C SER A 584 28.94 -14.86 0.50
N LYS A 585 29.49 -14.47 -0.66
CA LYS A 585 28.81 -14.52 -1.97
C LYS A 585 28.68 -15.99 -2.36
N VAL A 586 27.45 -16.42 -2.63
CA VAL A 586 27.11 -17.84 -2.70
C VAL A 586 27.11 -18.33 -4.14
N SER A 587 27.99 -19.27 -4.48
CA SER A 587 27.91 -20.03 -5.71
C SER A 587 26.93 -21.21 -5.55
N THR A 588 25.98 -21.32 -6.48
CA THR A 588 25.19 -22.53 -6.84
C THR A 588 24.41 -23.25 -5.71
N ASP A 589 23.21 -22.73 -5.47
CA ASP A 589 21.88 -23.37 -5.41
C ASP A 589 21.52 -24.63 -4.59
N ASP A 590 22.37 -25.28 -3.79
CA ASP A 590 21.87 -26.32 -2.84
C ASP A 590 22.57 -26.38 -1.47
N ASP A 591 23.88 -26.12 -1.41
CA ASP A 591 24.66 -26.31 -0.17
C ASP A 591 24.42 -25.23 0.89
N ASN A 592 24.14 -23.98 0.52
CA ASN A 592 24.07 -22.89 1.49
C ASN A 592 22.70 -22.74 2.16
N LEU A 593 21.64 -23.17 1.47
CA LEU A 593 20.30 -23.22 2.07
C LEU A 593 20.25 -24.35 3.12
N SER A 594 21.01 -25.42 2.89
CA SER A 594 21.25 -26.46 3.89
C SER A 594 22.04 -25.93 5.08
N ARG A 595 23.14 -25.18 4.87
CA ARG A 595 23.89 -24.56 5.97
C ARG A 595 23.10 -23.51 6.77
N MET A 596 22.29 -22.68 6.10
CA MET A 596 21.42 -21.72 6.81
C MET A 596 20.32 -22.42 7.60
N SER A 597 19.82 -23.54 7.08
CA SER A 597 18.86 -24.38 7.79
C SER A 597 19.52 -25.02 9.01
N GLU A 598 20.72 -25.58 8.86
CA GLU A 598 21.56 -26.08 9.95
C GLU A 598 21.84 -25.01 11.01
N ASP A 599 22.31 -23.82 10.61
CA ASP A 599 22.56 -22.70 11.53
C ASP A 599 21.30 -22.30 12.31
N THR A 600 20.13 -22.34 11.68
CA THR A 600 18.86 -22.00 12.32
C THR A 600 18.43 -23.09 13.31
N ILE A 601 18.62 -24.35 12.96
CA ILE A 601 18.39 -25.48 13.87
C ILE A 601 19.38 -25.46 15.04
N ASN A 602 20.66 -25.17 14.79
CA ASN A 602 21.68 -25.02 15.82
C ASN A 602 21.32 -23.91 16.82
N ARG A 603 20.81 -22.76 16.35
CA ARG A 603 20.31 -21.69 17.24
C ARG A 603 19.14 -22.13 18.12
N ILE A 604 18.27 -23.00 17.61
CA ILE A 604 17.18 -23.58 18.42
C ILE A 604 17.77 -24.53 19.47
N GLU A 605 18.82 -25.27 19.12
CA GLU A 605 19.51 -26.18 20.04
C GLU A 605 20.34 -25.45 21.11
N GLU A 606 20.74 -24.20 20.87
CA GLU A 606 21.40 -23.33 21.84
C GLU A 606 20.44 -22.64 22.84
N LEU A 607 19.12 -22.77 22.66
CA LEU A 607 18.15 -22.21 23.59
C LEU A 607 18.19 -22.90 24.97
N PRO A 608 17.79 -22.21 26.06
CA PRO A 608 17.57 -22.86 27.35
C PRO A 608 16.64 -24.07 27.21
N ILE A 609 16.93 -25.17 27.92
CA ILE A 609 16.29 -26.49 27.77
C ILE A 609 14.75 -26.41 27.68
N GLY A 610 14.11 -25.63 28.55
CA GLY A 610 12.65 -25.46 28.52
C GLY A 610 12.13 -24.80 27.24
N LYS A 611 12.82 -23.78 26.71
CA LYS A 611 12.45 -23.09 25.46
C LYS A 611 12.79 -23.91 24.22
N GLN A 612 13.93 -24.62 24.25
CA GLN A 612 14.34 -25.55 23.21
C GLN A 612 13.26 -26.63 23.00
N MET A 613 12.76 -27.22 24.08
CA MET A 613 11.72 -28.26 24.02
C MET A 613 10.44 -27.76 23.32
N TRP A 614 9.98 -26.55 23.67
CA TRP A 614 8.80 -25.94 23.04
C TRP A 614 8.98 -25.69 21.53
N ALA A 615 10.12 -25.12 21.13
CA ALA A 615 10.44 -24.89 19.72
C ALA A 615 10.50 -26.22 18.92
N GLN A 616 11.14 -27.25 19.47
CA GLN A 616 11.23 -28.57 18.85
C GLN A 616 9.85 -29.23 18.67
N ARG A 617 8.96 -29.12 19.67
CA ARG A 617 7.60 -29.68 19.61
C ARG A 617 6.76 -29.01 18.52
N VAL A 618 6.78 -27.69 18.42
CA VAL A 618 6.09 -26.94 17.35
C VAL A 618 6.58 -27.41 15.98
N ILE A 619 7.90 -27.42 15.77
CA ILE A 619 8.48 -27.80 14.47
C ILE A 619 8.10 -29.24 14.12
N ALA A 620 8.13 -30.17 15.08
CA ALA A 620 7.76 -31.56 14.84
C ALA A 620 6.29 -31.73 14.43
N TRP A 621 5.36 -31.10 15.13
CA TRP A 621 3.92 -31.16 14.79
C TRP A 621 3.65 -30.57 13.40
N VAL A 622 4.26 -29.43 13.07
CA VAL A 622 4.11 -28.79 11.76
C VAL A 622 4.80 -29.59 10.65
N PHE A 623 5.92 -30.25 10.95
CA PHE A 623 6.67 -31.10 10.00
C PHE A 623 5.90 -32.34 9.56
N TYR A 624 5.35 -33.09 10.51
CA TYR A 624 4.61 -34.33 10.22
C TYR A 624 3.16 -34.10 9.81
N ALA A 625 2.71 -32.85 9.77
CA ALA A 625 1.37 -32.51 9.31
C ALA A 625 1.19 -32.80 7.81
N GLN A 626 0.15 -33.55 7.48
CA GLN A 626 -0.24 -33.82 6.08
C GLN A 626 -0.93 -32.63 5.41
N ARG A 627 -1.45 -31.69 6.21
CA ARG A 627 -2.14 -30.48 5.77
C ARG A 627 -1.75 -29.31 6.68
N PRO A 628 -1.93 -28.05 6.25
CA PRO A 628 -1.63 -26.90 7.10
C PRO A 628 -2.34 -26.99 8.45
N PHE A 629 -1.60 -26.79 9.55
CA PHE A 629 -2.11 -26.95 10.91
C PHE A 629 -2.91 -25.71 11.32
N GLN A 630 -4.13 -25.87 11.82
CA GLN A 630 -4.85 -24.74 12.41
C GLN A 630 -4.22 -24.36 13.75
N SER A 631 -4.19 -23.07 14.08
CA SER A 631 -3.61 -22.58 15.34
C SER A 631 -4.24 -23.27 16.55
N THR A 632 -5.58 -23.32 16.62
CA THR A 632 -6.31 -24.00 17.70
C THR A 632 -5.90 -25.46 17.83
N MET A 633 -5.85 -26.21 16.72
CA MET A 633 -5.42 -27.60 16.73
C MET A 633 -3.98 -27.76 17.23
N LEU A 634 -3.08 -26.87 16.82
CA LEU A 634 -1.69 -26.95 17.26
C LEU A 634 -1.56 -26.64 18.75
N ARG A 635 -2.29 -25.64 19.25
CA ARG A 635 -2.32 -25.30 20.67
C ARG A 635 -2.77 -26.49 21.50
N ASP A 636 -3.84 -27.14 21.08
CA ASP A 636 -4.42 -28.28 21.78
C ASP A 636 -3.47 -29.49 21.71
N ALA A 637 -2.79 -29.70 20.58
CA ALA A 637 -1.76 -30.76 20.44
C ALA A 637 -0.48 -30.50 21.26
N LEU A 638 -0.21 -29.24 21.61
CA LEU A 638 0.96 -28.83 22.40
C LEU A 638 0.70 -28.82 23.91
N ALA A 639 -0.56 -28.78 24.33
CA ALA A 639 -0.97 -28.99 25.72
C ALA A 639 -0.76 -30.46 26.10
N ASP A 640 0.49 -30.83 26.37
CA ASP A 640 0.82 -32.18 26.85
C ASP A 640 0.29 -32.33 28.28
N VAL A 641 -0.64 -33.26 28.47
CA VAL A 641 -1.08 -33.74 29.77
C VAL A 641 -0.20 -34.94 30.15
N TYR A 642 1.07 -34.69 30.53
CA TYR A 642 1.96 -35.77 30.97
C TYR A 642 2.97 -35.31 32.02
N GLU A 643 2.46 -34.78 33.14
CA GLU A 643 3.09 -34.91 34.47
C GLU A 643 1.99 -35.11 35.54
N TYR A 644 1.10 -36.08 35.35
CA TYR A 644 0.47 -36.73 36.50
C TYR A 644 1.06 -38.12 36.59
N SER A 645 1.86 -38.34 37.64
CA SER A 645 2.27 -39.69 38.02
C SER A 645 1.03 -40.57 38.14
N ASP A 646 1.15 -41.83 37.72
CA ASP A 646 0.15 -42.92 37.82
C ASP A 646 -0.39 -43.18 39.26
N SER A 647 -0.12 -42.30 40.23
CA SER A 647 -0.53 -42.39 41.63
C SER A 647 -1.89 -41.76 41.94
N ASP A 648 -2.39 -40.82 41.15
CA ASP A 648 -3.64 -40.11 41.47
C ASP A 648 -4.70 -40.34 40.38
N ARG A 649 -5.24 -41.56 40.36
CA ARG A 649 -6.53 -41.83 39.72
C ARG A 649 -7.64 -41.49 40.72
N ASP A 650 -7.89 -40.20 40.91
CA ASP A 650 -9.17 -39.73 41.42
C ASP A 650 -9.92 -39.02 40.28
N ASP A 651 -11.19 -39.41 40.11
CA ASP A 651 -12.06 -39.21 38.95
C ASP A 651 -12.55 -37.75 38.72
N ASP A 652 -11.78 -36.72 39.09
CA ASP A 652 -12.16 -35.32 38.87
C ASP A 652 -11.02 -34.54 38.20
N VAL A 653 -10.85 -34.71 36.87
CA VAL A 653 -10.04 -33.79 36.07
C VAL A 653 -10.79 -32.46 35.97
N ASP A 654 -10.44 -31.51 36.83
CA ASP A 654 -11.03 -30.18 36.86
C ASP A 654 -10.81 -29.46 35.51
N LEU A 655 -11.88 -29.11 34.81
CA LEU A 655 -11.83 -28.43 33.49
C LEU A 655 -11.06 -27.10 33.56
N MET A 656 -10.94 -26.49 34.74
CA MET A 656 -10.10 -25.31 34.98
C MET A 656 -8.61 -25.61 34.79
N SER A 657 -8.12 -26.80 35.14
CA SER A 657 -6.70 -27.17 35.07
C SER A 657 -6.19 -27.38 33.63
N ILE A 658 -7.07 -27.68 32.68
CA ILE A 658 -6.71 -27.90 31.27
C ILE A 658 -6.33 -26.57 30.58
N PHE A 659 -6.97 -25.46 30.96
CA PHE A 659 -6.62 -24.14 30.45
C PHE A 659 -5.24 -23.67 30.92
N ASP A 660 -4.82 -24.06 32.12
CA ASP A 660 -3.49 -23.76 32.67
C ASP A 660 -2.35 -24.48 31.90
N CYS A 661 -2.68 -25.54 31.16
CA CYS A 661 -1.75 -26.31 30.34
C CYS A 661 -1.65 -25.80 28.88
N LEU A 662 -2.50 -24.86 28.46
CA LEU A 662 -2.49 -24.35 27.08
C LEU A 662 -1.34 -23.34 26.92
N PRO A 663 -0.41 -23.56 25.96
CA PRO A 663 0.64 -22.60 25.71
C PRO A 663 0.12 -21.35 24.98
N ASP A 664 0.75 -20.21 25.23
CA ASP A 664 0.64 -19.05 24.35
C ASP A 664 1.34 -19.38 23.00
N LEU A 665 0.54 -19.51 21.95
CA LEU A 665 1.02 -19.87 20.63
C LEU A 665 1.95 -18.83 20.01
N ASP A 666 1.70 -17.54 20.21
CA ASP A 666 2.54 -16.48 19.64
C ASP A 666 3.92 -16.53 20.29
N GLU A 667 3.97 -16.76 21.61
CA GLU A 667 5.22 -16.93 22.34
C GLU A 667 5.98 -18.19 21.89
N VAL A 668 5.33 -19.36 21.85
CA VAL A 668 5.99 -20.63 21.49
C VAL A 668 6.40 -20.66 20.01
N VAL A 669 5.60 -20.10 19.09
CA VAL A 669 6.00 -19.97 17.67
C VAL A 669 7.16 -19.00 17.50
N SER A 670 7.26 -17.95 18.32
CA SER A 670 8.40 -17.02 18.29
C SER A 670 9.74 -17.69 18.59
N LEU A 671 9.73 -18.75 19.40
CA LEU A 671 10.93 -19.54 19.75
C LEU A 671 11.47 -20.35 18.57
N CYS A 672 10.67 -20.57 17.52
CA CYS A 672 11.06 -21.35 16.36
C CYS A 672 12.02 -20.61 15.41
N ALA A 673 12.64 -19.50 15.82
CA ALA A 673 13.61 -18.71 15.06
C ALA A 673 13.14 -18.30 13.63
N GLY A 674 11.82 -18.25 13.39
CA GLY A 674 11.24 -17.97 12.07
C GLY A 674 11.19 -19.16 11.12
N VAL A 675 11.47 -20.39 11.58
CA VAL A 675 11.25 -21.64 10.83
C VAL A 675 9.76 -21.87 10.60
N VAL A 676 8.95 -21.57 11.62
CA VAL A 676 7.50 -21.67 11.62
C VAL A 676 6.90 -20.27 11.78
N VAL A 677 5.81 -20.00 11.09
CA VAL A 677 5.06 -18.73 11.16
C VAL A 677 3.58 -18.99 11.41
N LEU A 678 2.98 -18.10 12.20
CA LEU A 678 1.54 -18.02 12.41
C LEU A 678 0.96 -16.97 11.45
N ASN A 679 0.09 -17.39 10.53
CA ASN A 679 -0.61 -16.48 9.65
C ASN A 679 -1.88 -15.93 10.33
N GLN A 680 -1.81 -14.69 10.82
CA GLN A 680 -2.90 -14.04 11.56
C GLN A 680 -4.21 -13.89 10.76
N LYS A 681 -4.16 -13.83 9.42
CA LYS A 681 -5.37 -13.72 8.58
C LYS A 681 -6.02 -15.08 8.30
N GLY A 682 -5.25 -16.17 8.36
CA GLY A 682 -5.71 -17.53 8.04
C GLY A 682 -5.88 -18.45 9.25
N ASN A 683 -5.39 -18.04 10.42
CA ASN A 683 -5.34 -18.84 11.64
C ASN A 683 -4.63 -20.20 11.45
N ILE A 684 -3.59 -20.22 10.61
CA ILE A 684 -2.83 -21.40 10.21
C ILE A 684 -1.37 -21.24 10.63
N VAL A 685 -0.78 -22.33 11.12
CA VAL A 685 0.63 -22.47 11.46
C VAL A 685 1.32 -23.30 10.39
N GLN A 686 2.42 -22.79 9.84
CA GLN A 686 3.13 -23.43 8.72
C GLN A 686 4.62 -23.07 8.71
N PHE A 687 5.41 -23.79 7.92
CA PHE A 687 6.79 -23.40 7.65
C PHE A 687 6.84 -22.03 6.94
N ALA A 688 7.77 -21.18 7.35
CA ALA A 688 7.98 -19.87 6.74
C ALA A 688 8.46 -19.98 5.29
N HIS A 689 9.15 -21.07 4.95
CA HIS A 689 9.67 -21.33 3.61
C HIS A 689 9.71 -22.83 3.32
N LEU A 690 9.33 -23.23 2.10
CA LEU A 690 9.36 -24.62 1.64
C LEU A 690 10.73 -25.26 1.86
N THR A 691 11.80 -24.51 1.60
CA THR A 691 13.12 -25.11 1.63
C THR A 691 13.59 -25.56 3.01
N MET A 692 13.09 -24.94 4.08
CA MET A 692 13.32 -25.44 5.44
C MET A 692 12.70 -26.82 5.64
N LYS A 693 11.50 -27.04 5.09
CA LYS A 693 10.84 -28.33 5.12
C LYS A 693 11.61 -29.38 4.31
N GLN A 694 12.01 -29.03 3.08
CA GLN A 694 12.82 -29.91 2.21
C GLN A 694 14.15 -30.32 2.85
N HIS A 695 14.83 -29.39 3.53
CA HIS A 695 16.07 -29.69 4.24
C HIS A 695 15.85 -30.68 5.39
N LEU A 696 14.77 -30.52 6.16
CA LEU A 696 14.41 -31.43 7.25
C LEU A 696 13.86 -32.79 6.76
N GLU A 697 13.37 -32.87 5.51
CA GLU A 697 12.99 -34.12 4.84
C GLU A 697 14.20 -34.95 4.40
N ASP A 698 15.35 -34.32 4.13
CA ASP A 698 16.59 -35.04 3.85
C ASP A 698 17.11 -35.71 5.13
N LYS A 699 17.09 -37.05 5.13
CA LYS A 699 17.54 -37.89 6.25
C LYS A 699 19.00 -37.65 6.66
N ARG A 700 19.82 -37.01 5.82
CA ARG A 700 21.21 -36.66 6.18
C ARG A 700 21.26 -35.51 7.19
N PHE A 701 20.34 -34.55 7.07
CA PHE A 701 20.33 -33.32 7.85
C PHE A 701 19.24 -33.28 8.92
N GLN A 702 18.30 -34.24 8.88
CA GLN A 702 17.22 -34.33 9.85
C GLN A 702 17.74 -34.56 11.29
N PRO A 703 17.45 -33.65 12.26
CA PRO A 703 17.90 -33.77 13.64
C PRO A 703 17.37 -35.01 14.36
N LYS A 704 18.11 -35.51 15.36
CA LYS A 704 17.74 -36.73 16.12
C LYS A 704 16.40 -36.57 16.84
N TRP A 705 16.13 -35.41 17.42
CA TRP A 705 14.87 -35.13 18.13
C TRP A 705 13.66 -35.16 17.17
N LEU A 706 13.82 -34.68 15.94
CA LEU A 706 12.75 -34.68 14.93
C LEU A 706 12.41 -36.10 14.45
N ARG A 707 13.40 -37.01 14.42
CA ARG A 707 13.15 -38.44 14.16
C ARG A 707 12.40 -39.11 15.29
N ALA A 708 12.77 -38.81 16.54
CA ALA A 708 12.14 -39.37 17.73
C ALA A 708 10.72 -38.82 17.97
N ALA A 709 10.40 -37.65 17.42
CA ALA A 709 9.12 -36.99 17.65
C ALA A 709 7.91 -37.76 17.12
N GLN A 710 8.06 -38.65 16.14
CA GLN A 710 6.94 -39.48 15.63
C GLN A 710 6.31 -40.33 16.73
N LEU A 711 7.13 -40.89 17.64
CA LEU A 711 6.65 -41.68 18.77
C LEU A 711 5.89 -40.82 19.79
N GLN A 712 6.36 -39.59 20.04
CA GLN A 712 5.70 -38.68 20.97
C GLN A 712 4.38 -38.18 20.39
N ILE A 713 4.35 -37.77 19.12
CA ILE A 713 3.13 -37.41 18.41
C ILE A 713 2.13 -38.56 18.43
N ALA A 714 2.58 -39.80 18.16
CA ALA A 714 1.71 -40.96 18.22
C ALA A 714 1.14 -41.20 19.63
N LYS A 715 1.93 -41.00 20.68
CA LYS A 715 1.46 -41.11 22.07
C LYS A 715 0.47 -40.02 22.45
N THR A 716 0.67 -38.78 22.01
CA THR A 716 -0.26 -37.67 22.27
C THR A 716 -1.56 -37.82 21.49
N CYS A 717 -1.53 -38.46 20.31
CA CYS A 717 -2.72 -38.74 19.52
C CYS A 717 -3.55 -39.94 20.00
N LEU A 718 -2.92 -40.89 20.70
CA LEU A 718 -3.58 -42.06 21.29
C LEU A 718 -4.17 -41.71 22.65
#